data_AF-A0A3D8JT16-F1
#
_entry.id   AF-A0A3D8JT16-F1
#
_cell.length_a   1.000
_cell.length_b   1.000
_cell.length_c   1.000
_cell.angle_alpha   90.00
_cell.angle_beta   90.00
_cell.angle_gamma   90.00
#
_symmetry.space_group_name_H-M   'P 1'
#
loop_
_entity.id
_entity.type
_entity.pdbx_description
1 polymer ?
#
loop_
_entity_poly.entity_id
_entity_poly.type
_entity_poly.pdbx_seq_one_letter_code
_entity_poly.pdbx_strand_id
1 'polypeptide(L)'
;MSNQKDRLGSGGRINRAIPLTFTFNGRTYQGYQGDTLASALLANGVRFVARSWKYHRPRGVVTAGVEEPNAIVQLESGAYSVPNARATEIELYQGLVARSVNAEPSLEKDRLAINQKIARFIPAGFYYKTFMWPRKWWPKYEEKIREAAGLGKAPDTRDADRYDKCFAHCDVLVVGGGPAGLAAAHAAGSAGARVILVDDQRELGGSLLSCRAQIDGKPAMQWVENIEHALSRMPEVQILSRSTAFGYQDHNLVTVVQRLTDHQPVSMRKGTRELVWKVRAKRVILATGAHERPLVFGNNDLPGIMLASAVSTYIQRYGVLPGKEAVVFTNNDDGYQSALDLKAAGAKVTVVDPRPQSDGSLPAAARRHGVVVMAGAVINEARGKLNVSSVEVASYSKGAVGGHVATLPCDLVAMSGGWSPVLHLFAQSGGKAHWHDEKACFVPGKGMQAEVSVGAAAGEFSLARGLRFALDAGVEAAHALGFKSASRPVSPQVAEIKETPLMPLWLVGTQARAARGPKQFVDFQNDVSAADILLAAREGFESVEHVKRYTAMGFGTDQGKLGNINGMAILAQALGKTIPETGTTTFRPNYTPVTFGAIAGREIGDFIDPIRKTCLHEWHVEHGALFEDVGNWKRPWYFPKGGEDLHAAVARECLAVRTSVGIMDASTLGKIDVQGPDAAKLLNWVYTNPWSKLEVGKCRYGLMLDENGMVFDDGVTVRLGEQHYLMSTTSGGAARVLTWLERWVQTEWPDMKVRMTSVTDHFATFAVVGPNSRKVLRKVCRDIDFSNEAFPFMSFREGTVADVPARIMRISFSGELAYEVNVPANAGRGVWEALMAAGEEFDITPYGTETMHVLRAEKGYIIVGQDTDGSMTPFDLGMGGLVAKTKDCLGKRSLTRSDTAKEGRKQLVGLLTDDPAYVLPEGSQILPNGVRGPAANQVADTPVPMLGHVTSSYYSPILKRSIAMAVVKGGLGKMGEKVSVDLNGKSMAATITSPVFYDVEGVRQHVE
;
A
#
# COMPACT_ATOMS: atom_id res chain seq x y z
N MET A 1 -6.02 42.44 -25.13
CA MET A 1 -4.56 42.22 -25.10
C MET A 1 -4.25 41.38 -23.87
N SER A 2 -3.51 40.28 -24.01
CA SER A 2 -3.19 39.39 -22.88
C SER A 2 -2.27 40.10 -21.88
N ASN A 3 -2.61 40.07 -20.58
CA ASN A 3 -1.75 40.57 -19.49
C ASN A 3 -0.57 39.63 -19.18
N GLN A 4 -0.41 38.52 -19.92
CA GLN A 4 0.71 37.58 -19.76
C GLN A 4 1.97 38.08 -20.48
N LYS A 5 2.93 38.59 -19.70
CA LYS A 5 4.15 39.27 -20.18
C LYS A 5 5.01 38.45 -21.15
N ASP A 6 5.12 37.14 -20.92
CA ASP A 6 6.07 36.25 -21.60
C ASP A 6 5.36 35.24 -22.53
N ARG A 7 4.05 35.39 -22.75
CA ARG A 7 3.27 34.59 -23.71
C ARG A 7 3.50 35.10 -25.13
N LEU A 8 3.81 34.20 -26.06
CA LEU A 8 3.88 34.46 -27.49
C LEU A 8 2.48 34.78 -28.06
N GLY A 9 2.44 35.67 -29.06
CA GLY A 9 1.19 36.13 -29.68
C GLY A 9 0.43 35.03 -30.44
N SER A 10 1.11 33.98 -30.89
CA SER A 10 0.54 32.83 -31.59
C SER A 10 1.26 31.54 -31.18
N GLY A 11 0.78 30.39 -31.68
CA GLY A 11 1.34 29.07 -31.35
C GLY A 11 0.95 28.54 -29.98
N GLY A 12 1.55 27.40 -29.62
CA GLY A 12 1.18 26.59 -28.47
C GLY A 12 -0.02 25.68 -28.75
N ARG A 13 -0.06 24.55 -28.05
CA ARG A 13 -1.15 23.57 -27.96
C ARG A 13 -2.09 23.93 -26.81
N ILE A 14 -2.49 25.20 -26.77
CA ILE A 14 -3.40 25.77 -25.78
C ILE A 14 -4.65 26.31 -26.49
N ASN A 15 -5.80 26.24 -25.83
CA ASN A 15 -7.03 26.80 -26.35
C ASN A 15 -7.19 28.26 -25.90
N ARG A 16 -6.74 29.18 -26.75
CA ARG A 16 -6.79 30.63 -26.50
C ARG A 16 -8.21 31.20 -26.43
N ALA A 17 -9.22 30.45 -26.87
CA ALA A 17 -10.63 30.84 -26.75
C ALA A 17 -11.20 30.60 -25.34
N ILE A 18 -10.52 29.81 -24.50
CA ILE A 18 -10.95 29.47 -23.15
C ILE A 18 -9.89 29.97 -22.14
N PRO A 19 -9.95 31.26 -21.78
CA PRO A 19 -9.10 31.80 -20.71
C PRO A 19 -9.51 31.22 -19.35
N LEU A 20 -8.53 30.97 -18.50
CA LEU A 20 -8.71 30.46 -17.15
C LEU A 20 -8.07 31.43 -16.14
N THR A 21 -8.66 31.53 -14.95
CA THR A 21 -8.03 32.23 -13.82
C THR A 21 -7.59 31.24 -12.74
N PHE A 22 -6.45 31.52 -12.11
CA PHE A 22 -5.91 30.71 -11.01
C PHE A 22 -5.19 31.59 -9.98
N THR A 23 -5.01 31.08 -8.77
CA THR A 23 -4.34 31.77 -7.68
C THR A 23 -3.04 31.06 -7.32
N PHE A 24 -1.93 31.81 -7.26
CA PHE A 24 -0.65 31.33 -6.75
C PHE A 24 -0.11 32.28 -5.68
N ASN A 25 0.17 31.76 -4.49
CA ASN A 25 0.60 32.55 -3.32
C ASN A 25 -0.30 33.77 -3.03
N GLY A 26 -1.62 33.57 -3.15
CA GLY A 26 -2.63 34.60 -2.89
C GLY A 26 -2.77 35.66 -3.99
N ARG A 27 -2.03 35.55 -5.10
CA ARG A 27 -2.18 36.44 -6.27
C ARG A 27 -2.88 35.73 -7.41
N THR A 28 -3.80 36.42 -8.07
CA THR A 28 -4.55 35.89 -9.22
C THR A 28 -3.79 36.13 -10.53
N TYR A 29 -3.71 35.10 -11.35
CA TYR A 29 -3.09 35.10 -12.67
C TYR A 29 -4.05 34.56 -13.73
N GLN A 30 -3.71 34.76 -15.01
CA GLN A 30 -4.46 34.21 -16.14
C GLN A 30 -3.68 33.13 -16.86
N GLY A 31 -4.38 32.15 -17.42
CA GLY A 31 -3.88 31.07 -18.27
C GLY A 31 -4.90 30.71 -19.35
N TYR A 32 -4.64 29.63 -20.07
CA TYR A 32 -5.57 29.08 -21.04
C TYR A 32 -5.77 27.58 -20.81
N GLN A 33 -6.91 27.04 -21.23
CA GLN A 33 -7.10 25.60 -21.21
C GLN A 33 -6.00 24.91 -22.05
N GLY A 34 -5.34 23.90 -21.47
CA GLY A 34 -4.17 23.25 -22.05
C GLY A 34 -2.83 23.72 -21.46
N ASP A 35 -2.81 24.81 -20.70
CA ASP A 35 -1.66 25.12 -19.85
C ASP A 35 -1.50 24.09 -18.73
N THR A 36 -0.26 23.96 -18.26
CA THR A 36 0.03 23.45 -16.91
C THR A 36 0.21 24.64 -15.95
N LEU A 37 0.19 24.40 -14.64
CA LEU A 37 0.48 25.45 -13.66
C LEU A 37 1.87 26.09 -13.93
N ALA A 38 2.88 25.29 -14.26
CA ALA A 38 4.21 25.79 -14.62
C ALA A 38 4.20 26.66 -15.88
N SER A 39 3.54 26.23 -16.96
CA SER A 39 3.50 27.03 -18.20
C SER A 39 2.74 28.35 -17.99
N ALA A 40 1.65 28.32 -17.22
CA ALA A 40 0.89 29.52 -16.89
C ALA A 40 1.70 30.49 -16.00
N LEU A 41 2.44 29.99 -15.00
CA LEU A 41 3.32 30.83 -14.18
C LEU A 41 4.40 31.50 -15.01
N LEU A 42 5.10 30.76 -15.88
CA LEU A 42 6.12 31.30 -16.77
C LEU A 42 5.54 32.34 -17.73
N ALA A 43 4.37 32.10 -18.31
CA ALA A 43 3.70 33.06 -19.19
C ALA A 43 3.41 34.40 -18.51
N ASN A 44 3.14 34.39 -17.21
CA ASN A 44 2.92 35.60 -16.40
C ASN A 44 4.24 36.20 -15.86
N GLY A 45 5.40 35.67 -16.26
CA GLY A 45 6.72 36.15 -15.84
C GLY A 45 7.13 35.71 -14.42
N VAL A 46 6.47 34.69 -13.85
CA VAL A 46 6.79 34.15 -12.52
C VAL A 46 7.88 33.09 -12.65
N ARG A 47 9.13 33.47 -12.35
CA ARG A 47 10.32 32.59 -12.45
C ARG A 47 10.75 31.99 -11.12
N PHE A 48 10.51 32.70 -10.02
CA PHE A 48 10.83 32.24 -8.66
C PHE A 48 9.56 31.63 -8.04
N VAL A 49 9.53 30.29 -7.90
CA VAL A 49 8.32 29.53 -7.56
C VAL A 49 8.41 28.78 -6.23
N ALA A 50 9.61 28.46 -5.76
CA ALA A 50 9.83 27.70 -4.54
C ALA A 50 11.21 28.01 -3.95
N ARG A 51 11.47 27.56 -2.72
CA ARG A 51 12.82 27.54 -2.14
C ARG A 51 13.30 26.13 -1.89
N SER A 52 14.62 25.95 -1.99
CA SER A 52 15.26 24.66 -1.72
C SER A 52 15.11 24.25 -0.25
N TRP A 53 15.04 22.95 0.02
CA TRP A 53 14.66 22.48 1.35
C TRP A 53 15.70 22.76 2.46
N LYS A 54 17.00 22.65 2.15
CA LYS A 54 18.07 22.74 3.15
C LYS A 54 18.61 24.16 3.25
N TYR A 55 18.95 24.71 2.08
CA TYR A 55 19.61 26.01 2.00
C TYR A 55 18.64 27.17 1.79
N HIS A 56 17.35 26.90 1.55
CA HIS A 56 16.34 27.91 1.22
C HIS A 56 16.80 28.83 0.09
N ARG A 57 17.49 28.28 -0.92
CA ARG A 57 17.92 29.01 -2.11
C ARG A 57 16.72 29.26 -3.03
N PRO A 58 16.66 30.40 -3.74
CA PRO A 58 15.60 30.65 -4.70
C PRO A 58 15.60 29.58 -5.80
N ARG A 59 14.45 28.98 -6.10
CA ARG A 59 14.28 27.96 -7.13
C ARG A 59 13.19 28.34 -8.14
N GLY A 60 13.48 28.04 -9.39
CA GLY A 60 12.56 28.17 -10.53
C GLY A 60 12.24 26.82 -11.14
N VAL A 61 11.31 26.83 -12.09
CA VAL A 61 11.01 25.67 -12.95
C VAL A 61 12.27 25.24 -13.70
N VAL A 62 12.59 23.95 -13.73
CA VAL A 62 13.79 23.42 -14.41
C VAL A 62 13.42 22.61 -15.65
N THR A 63 12.27 21.96 -15.62
CA THR A 63 11.86 20.93 -16.59
C THR A 63 10.47 21.24 -17.12
N ALA A 64 9.86 20.33 -17.89
CA ALA A 64 8.47 20.47 -18.35
C ALA A 64 7.61 19.22 -18.12
N GLY A 65 8.09 18.26 -17.31
CA GLY A 65 7.46 16.95 -17.12
C GLY A 65 7.58 16.42 -15.70
N VAL A 66 7.57 15.09 -15.60
CA VAL A 66 7.62 14.34 -14.33
C VAL A 66 9.00 14.40 -13.64
N GLU A 67 10.02 14.84 -14.35
CA GLU A 67 11.38 15.00 -13.85
C GLU A 67 11.62 16.31 -13.09
N GLU A 68 10.59 17.15 -12.90
CA GLU A 68 10.67 18.43 -12.20
C GLU A 68 11.05 18.30 -10.71
N PRO A 69 12.20 18.88 -10.29
CA PRO A 69 12.65 18.78 -8.91
C PRO A 69 12.31 20.01 -8.05
N ASN A 70 12.01 21.17 -8.66
CA ASN A 70 11.97 22.46 -7.95
C ASN A 70 10.56 23.00 -7.76
N ALA A 71 9.75 23.00 -8.83
CA ALA A 71 8.42 23.60 -8.85
C ALA A 71 7.38 22.72 -8.14
N ILE A 72 7.64 22.42 -6.87
CA ILE A 72 6.79 21.66 -5.97
C ILE A 72 5.86 22.62 -5.22
N VAL A 73 4.56 22.33 -5.20
CA VAL A 73 3.53 23.20 -4.62
C VAL A 73 2.58 22.43 -3.71
N GLN A 74 1.92 23.16 -2.82
CA GLN A 74 0.69 22.73 -2.17
C GLN A 74 -0.49 23.14 -3.05
N LEU A 75 -1.33 22.19 -3.44
CA LEU A 75 -2.59 22.48 -4.14
C LEU A 75 -3.77 22.52 -3.17
N GLU A 76 -4.71 23.42 -3.47
CA GLU A 76 -6.01 23.54 -2.81
C GLU A 76 -5.89 23.68 -1.27
N SER A 77 -6.97 23.34 -0.55
CA SER A 77 -7.03 23.42 0.91
C SER A 77 -8.05 22.42 1.48
N GLY A 78 -8.01 22.21 2.80
CA GLY A 78 -8.94 21.31 3.51
C GLY A 78 -8.91 19.88 2.94
N ALA A 79 -10.10 19.32 2.72
CA ALA A 79 -10.29 17.94 2.27
C ALA A 79 -9.79 17.65 0.84
N TYR A 80 -9.50 18.68 0.04
CA TYR A 80 -8.99 18.55 -1.33
C TYR A 80 -7.50 18.89 -1.46
N SER A 81 -6.85 19.17 -0.33
CA SER A 81 -5.45 19.59 -0.28
C SER A 81 -4.51 18.48 -0.78
N VAL A 82 -3.66 18.81 -1.76
CA VAL A 82 -2.64 17.87 -2.28
C VAL A 82 -1.25 18.44 -2.02
N PRO A 83 -0.46 17.84 -1.11
CA PRO A 83 0.92 18.25 -0.88
C PRO A 83 1.84 17.74 -1.98
N ASN A 84 2.99 18.40 -2.15
CA ASN A 84 4.08 17.96 -3.01
C ASN A 84 3.71 17.79 -4.50
N ALA A 85 2.70 18.52 -4.98
CA ALA A 85 2.31 18.44 -6.38
C ALA A 85 3.35 19.14 -7.27
N ARG A 86 3.64 18.56 -8.44
CA ARG A 86 4.60 19.13 -9.41
C ARG A 86 3.87 20.06 -10.37
N ALA A 87 4.22 21.35 -10.37
CA ALA A 87 3.55 22.36 -11.20
C ALA A 87 3.57 22.04 -12.71
N THR A 88 4.51 21.23 -13.15
CA THR A 88 4.65 20.76 -14.54
C THR A 88 3.63 19.70 -14.95
N GLU A 89 3.05 18.95 -14.01
CA GLU A 89 2.03 17.92 -14.27
C GLU A 89 0.59 18.41 -14.03
N ILE A 90 0.43 19.54 -13.37
CA ILE A 90 -0.89 20.04 -12.98
C ILE A 90 -1.51 20.77 -14.17
N GLU A 91 -2.47 20.14 -14.84
CA GLU A 91 -3.30 20.79 -15.85
C GLU A 91 -4.06 21.98 -15.21
N LEU A 92 -4.00 23.13 -15.87
CA LEU A 92 -4.66 24.33 -15.38
C LEU A 92 -6.18 24.21 -15.55
N TYR A 93 -6.93 24.54 -14.51
CA TYR A 93 -8.38 24.65 -14.54
C TYR A 93 -8.87 25.93 -13.85
N GLN A 94 -10.12 26.29 -14.13
CA GLN A 94 -10.74 27.50 -13.61
C GLN A 94 -10.79 27.49 -12.08
N GLY A 95 -10.21 28.51 -11.45
CA GLY A 95 -10.23 28.69 -10.00
C GLY A 95 -9.18 27.89 -9.23
N LEU A 96 -8.22 27.25 -9.89
CA LEU A 96 -7.14 26.49 -9.23
C LEU A 96 -6.40 27.35 -8.19
N VAL A 97 -6.10 26.77 -7.03
CA VAL A 97 -5.33 27.42 -5.96
C VAL A 97 -4.06 26.64 -5.67
N ALA A 98 -2.91 27.32 -5.74
CA ALA A 98 -1.61 26.75 -5.44
C ALA A 98 -0.76 27.66 -4.53
N ARG A 99 0.12 27.06 -3.73
CA ARG A 99 1.03 27.76 -2.83
C ARG A 99 2.42 27.14 -2.89
N SER A 100 3.45 27.97 -2.77
CA SER A 100 4.83 27.51 -2.68
C SER A 100 5.08 26.71 -1.40
N VAL A 101 5.95 25.71 -1.51
CA VAL A 101 6.55 25.04 -0.35
C VAL A 101 7.79 25.79 0.14
N ASN A 102 8.17 25.59 1.41
CA ASN A 102 9.38 26.16 2.03
C ASN A 102 9.51 27.69 1.95
N ALA A 103 8.41 28.42 2.15
CA ALA A 103 8.35 29.86 1.91
C ALA A 103 7.67 30.62 3.06
N GLU A 104 8.35 30.79 4.20
CA GLU A 104 7.75 31.32 5.44
C GLU A 104 8.32 32.71 5.82
N PRO A 105 7.50 33.79 5.88
CA PRO A 105 6.06 33.86 5.58
C PRO A 105 5.73 34.05 4.09
N SER A 106 6.75 34.21 3.24
CA SER A 106 6.59 34.37 1.78
C SER A 106 7.88 33.97 1.05
N LEU A 107 7.78 33.74 -0.26
CA LEU A 107 8.95 33.44 -1.10
C LEU A 107 10.03 34.52 -0.97
N GLU A 108 9.69 35.79 -1.03
CA GLU A 108 10.66 36.90 -1.05
C GLU A 108 11.28 37.17 0.32
N LYS A 109 10.53 36.94 1.41
CA LYS A 109 10.94 37.26 2.79
C LYS A 109 11.12 36.02 3.68
N ASP A 110 11.58 34.92 3.11
CA ASP A 110 11.76 33.66 3.83
C ASP A 110 12.78 33.78 4.97
N ARG A 111 12.37 33.39 6.18
CA ARG A 111 13.20 33.48 7.40
C ARG A 111 14.42 32.56 7.34
N LEU A 112 14.29 31.39 6.73
CA LEU A 112 15.34 30.36 6.68
C LEU A 112 16.35 30.60 5.55
N ALA A 113 16.15 31.61 4.70
CA ALA A 113 17.15 32.07 3.73
C ALA A 113 18.51 32.45 4.37
N ILE A 114 18.55 32.70 5.69
CA ILE A 114 19.81 32.89 6.44
C ILE A 114 20.74 31.66 6.38
N ASN A 115 20.18 30.46 6.16
CA ASN A 115 20.95 29.21 6.03
C ASN A 115 22.00 29.31 4.90
N GLN A 116 21.78 30.14 3.88
CA GLN A 116 22.74 30.38 2.81
C GLN A 116 24.07 30.98 3.34
N LYS A 117 24.02 31.86 4.35
CA LYS A 117 25.20 32.49 4.94
C LYS A 117 26.04 31.53 5.77
N ILE A 118 25.40 30.50 6.34
CA ILE A 118 26.05 29.48 7.17
C ILE A 118 26.20 28.13 6.45
N ALA A 119 25.92 28.05 5.14
CA ALA A 119 25.87 26.80 4.39
C ALA A 119 27.17 25.97 4.46
N ARG A 120 28.33 26.62 4.68
CA ARG A 120 29.63 25.96 4.91
C ARG A 120 29.64 25.06 6.15
N PHE A 121 28.83 25.37 7.17
CA PHE A 121 28.70 24.59 8.40
C PHE A 121 27.62 23.52 8.32
N ILE A 122 26.89 23.43 7.19
CA ILE A 122 25.83 22.45 6.96
C ILE A 122 26.19 21.55 5.76
N PRO A 123 27.32 20.81 5.80
CA PRO A 123 27.66 19.83 4.76
C PRO A 123 26.68 18.63 4.76
N ALA A 124 26.79 17.74 3.78
CA ALA A 124 26.20 16.40 3.89
C ALA A 124 26.64 15.71 5.20
N GLY A 125 25.71 14.96 5.80
CA GLY A 125 25.92 14.25 7.07
C GLY A 125 26.05 15.10 8.33
N PHE A 126 25.94 16.45 8.26
CA PHE A 126 26.03 17.34 9.43
C PHE A 126 25.07 16.94 10.56
N TYR A 127 23.83 16.59 10.22
CA TYR A 127 22.80 16.24 11.18
C TYR A 127 23.14 14.98 12.02
N TYR A 128 23.78 13.97 11.41
CA TYR A 128 24.28 12.80 12.13
C TYR A 128 25.41 13.17 13.11
N LYS A 129 26.26 14.12 12.73
CA LYS A 129 27.44 14.53 13.51
C LYS A 129 27.08 15.48 14.67
N THR A 130 26.05 16.30 14.48
CA THR A 130 25.71 17.39 15.42
C THR A 130 24.49 17.11 16.28
N PHE A 131 23.43 16.49 15.74
CA PHE A 131 22.16 16.36 16.46
C PHE A 131 22.02 15.02 17.20
N MET A 132 22.80 13.99 16.88
CA MET A 132 22.76 12.72 17.62
C MET A 132 23.43 12.80 19.01
N TRP A 133 24.05 13.94 19.34
CA TRP A 133 24.70 14.18 20.62
C TRP A 133 24.32 15.55 21.20
N PRO A 134 24.02 15.67 22.51
CA PRO A 134 23.83 14.58 23.47
C PRO A 134 22.48 13.88 23.25
N ARG A 135 22.43 12.55 23.43
CA ARG A 135 21.23 11.72 23.18
C ARG A 135 19.95 12.26 23.83
N LYS A 136 20.05 12.85 25.02
CA LYS A 136 18.93 13.46 25.76
C LYS A 136 18.23 14.62 25.04
N TRP A 137 18.88 15.25 24.06
CA TRP A 137 18.32 16.37 23.29
C TRP A 137 17.76 15.95 21.94
N TRP A 138 17.99 14.70 21.52
CA TRP A 138 17.46 14.18 20.26
C TRP A 138 15.95 14.40 20.09
N PRO A 139 15.07 14.15 21.08
CA PRO A 139 13.64 14.37 20.90
C PRO A 139 13.28 15.82 20.52
N LYS A 140 13.99 16.80 21.10
CA LYS A 140 13.79 18.23 20.80
C LYS A 140 14.33 18.60 19.42
N TYR A 141 15.48 18.06 19.05
CA TYR A 141 16.04 18.25 17.72
C TYR A 141 15.15 17.63 16.65
N GLU A 142 14.66 16.41 16.88
CA GLU A 142 13.78 15.69 15.98
C GLU A 142 12.49 16.46 15.71
N GLU A 143 11.85 17.02 16.73
CA GLU A 143 10.64 17.85 16.57
C GLU A 143 10.90 19.04 15.64
N LYS A 144 11.96 19.82 15.91
CA LYS A 144 12.32 21.00 15.10
C LYS A 144 12.79 20.63 13.68
N ILE A 145 13.49 19.51 13.52
CA ILE A 145 13.89 18.99 12.21
C ILE A 145 12.65 18.55 11.43
N ARG A 146 11.69 17.85 12.05
CA ARG A 146 10.43 17.44 11.39
C ARG A 146 9.61 18.64 10.92
N GLU A 147 9.54 19.70 11.72
CA GLU A 147 8.89 20.96 11.31
C GLU A 147 9.57 21.61 10.09
N ALA A 148 10.91 21.51 9.98
CA ALA A 148 11.70 22.17 8.94
C ALA A 148 12.00 21.30 7.70
N ALA A 149 11.89 19.97 7.78
CA ALA A 149 12.36 19.04 6.75
C ALA A 149 11.29 18.60 5.73
N GLY A 150 10.02 19.00 5.91
CA GLY A 150 8.95 18.72 4.96
C GLY A 150 8.92 19.71 3.79
N LEU A 151 8.41 19.29 2.63
CA LEU A 151 8.08 20.18 1.51
C LEU A 151 6.64 20.70 1.66
N GLY A 152 5.65 19.87 1.36
CA GLY A 152 4.22 20.14 1.54
C GLY A 152 3.66 19.60 2.86
N LYS A 153 2.47 20.08 3.24
CA LYS A 153 1.76 19.67 4.46
C LYS A 153 0.60 18.74 4.13
N ALA A 154 0.58 17.56 4.73
CA ALA A 154 -0.55 16.64 4.62
C ALA A 154 -1.82 17.26 5.25
N PRO A 155 -3.02 17.03 4.68
CA PRO A 155 -4.27 17.48 5.29
C PRO A 155 -4.52 16.78 6.63
N ASP A 156 -5.17 17.49 7.55
CA ASP A 156 -5.68 17.00 8.84
C ASP A 156 -7.18 16.62 8.78
N THR A 157 -7.80 16.82 7.63
CA THR A 157 -9.20 16.51 7.34
C THR A 157 -9.29 15.28 6.44
N ARG A 158 -10.43 14.58 6.51
CA ARG A 158 -10.69 13.41 5.67
C ARG A 158 -10.73 13.84 4.20
N ASP A 159 -10.04 13.07 3.35
CA ASP A 159 -10.10 13.22 1.90
C ASP A 159 -11.55 13.09 1.40
N ALA A 160 -12.00 14.08 0.63
CA ALA A 160 -13.35 14.13 0.07
C ALA A 160 -13.47 13.39 -1.28
N ASP A 161 -12.35 13.06 -1.91
CA ASP A 161 -12.33 12.38 -3.19
C ASP A 161 -12.63 10.87 -3.05
N ARG A 162 -13.14 10.29 -4.15
CA ARG A 162 -13.38 8.85 -4.27
C ARG A 162 -12.35 8.21 -5.20
N TYR A 163 -11.95 6.98 -4.86
CA TYR A 163 -10.98 6.19 -5.61
C TYR A 163 -11.52 4.80 -5.89
N ASP A 164 -11.12 4.20 -7.01
CA ASP A 164 -11.55 2.86 -7.41
C ASP A 164 -10.39 2.07 -8.04
N LYS A 165 -10.60 0.76 -8.23
CA LYS A 165 -9.64 -0.16 -8.85
C LYS A 165 -10.31 -0.89 -10.03
N CYS A 166 -9.56 -1.15 -11.08
CA CYS A 166 -9.97 -1.91 -12.26
C CYS A 166 -8.95 -3.02 -12.56
N PHE A 167 -9.42 -4.14 -13.10
CA PHE A 167 -8.58 -5.28 -13.49
C PHE A 167 -8.80 -5.54 -14.99
N ALA A 168 -7.72 -5.59 -15.76
CA ALA A 168 -7.78 -5.74 -17.21
C ALA A 168 -6.76 -6.76 -17.72
N HIS A 169 -7.07 -7.36 -18.87
CA HIS A 169 -6.15 -8.22 -19.61
C HIS A 169 -6.00 -7.71 -21.04
N CYS A 170 -4.79 -7.76 -21.58
CA CYS A 170 -4.52 -7.46 -22.99
C CYS A 170 -3.49 -8.43 -23.58
N ASP A 171 -3.46 -8.49 -24.90
CA ASP A 171 -2.41 -9.21 -25.63
C ASP A 171 -1.11 -8.41 -25.58
N VAL A 172 -1.17 -7.12 -25.90
CA VAL A 172 -0.02 -6.22 -25.90
C VAL A 172 -0.33 -4.97 -25.06
N LEU A 173 0.47 -4.70 -24.04
CA LEU A 173 0.47 -3.43 -23.34
C LEU A 173 1.59 -2.55 -23.90
N VAL A 174 1.27 -1.34 -24.33
CA VAL A 174 2.26 -0.34 -24.76
C VAL A 174 2.29 0.78 -23.72
N VAL A 175 3.48 1.07 -23.17
CA VAL A 175 3.67 2.12 -22.16
C VAL A 175 4.46 3.27 -22.76
N GLY A 176 3.81 4.43 -22.89
CA GLY A 176 4.31 5.64 -23.52
C GLY A 176 3.63 5.87 -24.88
N GLY A 177 2.94 7.00 -25.02
CA GLY A 177 2.22 7.46 -26.20
C GLY A 177 3.05 8.37 -27.11
N GLY A 178 4.38 8.29 -27.04
CA GLY A 178 5.29 8.96 -27.97
C GLY A 178 5.32 8.31 -29.37
N PRO A 179 6.18 8.80 -30.29
CA PRO A 179 6.25 8.27 -31.65
C PRO A 179 6.48 6.76 -31.70
N ALA A 180 7.38 6.24 -30.88
CA ALA A 180 7.66 4.81 -30.80
C ALA A 180 6.44 4.01 -30.31
N GLY A 181 5.79 4.45 -29.23
CA GLY A 181 4.63 3.75 -28.69
C GLY A 181 3.41 3.78 -29.60
N LEU A 182 3.13 4.92 -30.25
CA LEU A 182 2.08 5.02 -31.26
C LEU A 182 2.31 4.06 -32.42
N ALA A 183 3.54 4.00 -32.93
CA ALA A 183 3.91 3.09 -34.00
C ALA A 183 3.76 1.61 -33.59
N ALA A 184 4.25 1.25 -32.40
CA ALA A 184 4.15 -0.11 -31.86
C ALA A 184 2.69 -0.52 -31.60
N ALA A 185 1.89 0.36 -30.99
CA ALA A 185 0.48 0.12 -30.73
C ALA A 185 -0.30 -0.04 -32.04
N HIS A 186 -0.01 0.77 -33.06
CA HIS A 186 -0.66 0.67 -34.36
C HIS A 186 -0.29 -0.63 -35.08
N ALA A 187 0.97 -1.05 -35.03
CA ALA A 187 1.40 -2.32 -35.59
C ALA A 187 0.71 -3.52 -34.92
N ALA A 188 0.68 -3.56 -33.58
CA ALA A 188 0.01 -4.62 -32.84
C ALA A 188 -1.53 -4.61 -33.01
N GLY A 189 -2.15 -3.42 -32.95
CA GLY A 189 -3.60 -3.26 -33.12
C GLY A 189 -4.08 -3.59 -34.53
N SER A 190 -3.31 -3.22 -35.56
CA SER A 190 -3.60 -3.58 -36.96
C SER A 190 -3.53 -5.09 -37.21
N ALA A 191 -2.76 -5.82 -36.38
CA ALA A 191 -2.73 -7.28 -36.40
C ALA A 191 -3.98 -7.93 -35.78
N GLY A 192 -4.85 -7.14 -35.15
CA GLY A 192 -6.04 -7.62 -34.42
C GLY A 192 -5.77 -8.00 -32.96
N ALA A 193 -4.58 -7.71 -32.42
CA ALA A 193 -4.28 -7.97 -31.02
C ALA A 193 -5.06 -7.01 -30.11
N ARG A 194 -5.43 -7.48 -28.90
CA ARG A 194 -5.96 -6.58 -27.86
C ARG A 194 -4.86 -5.71 -27.28
N VAL A 195 -4.89 -4.42 -27.58
CA VAL A 195 -3.86 -3.46 -27.18
C VAL A 195 -4.40 -2.51 -26.12
N ILE A 196 -3.64 -2.30 -25.05
CA ILE A 196 -3.83 -1.15 -24.17
C ILE A 196 -2.61 -0.23 -24.36
N LEU A 197 -2.84 1.02 -24.76
CA LEU A 197 -1.81 2.06 -24.85
C LEU A 197 -1.98 3.02 -23.66
N VAL A 198 -0.92 3.17 -22.87
CA VAL A 198 -0.90 3.99 -21.65
C VAL A 198 0.04 5.16 -21.83
N ASP A 199 -0.40 6.39 -21.55
CA ASP A 199 0.45 7.58 -21.52
C ASP A 199 0.07 8.50 -20.36
N ASP A 200 1.07 9.07 -19.69
CA ASP A 200 0.88 9.91 -18.51
C ASP A 200 0.37 11.31 -18.85
N GLN A 201 0.47 11.74 -20.11
CA GLN A 201 0.05 13.06 -20.55
C GLN A 201 -1.41 13.08 -21.00
N ARG A 202 -1.95 14.30 -21.11
CA ARG A 202 -3.30 14.57 -21.64
C ARG A 202 -3.48 14.13 -23.09
N GLU A 203 -2.47 14.35 -23.91
CA GLU A 203 -2.48 14.19 -25.37
C GLU A 203 -1.30 13.31 -25.79
N LEU A 204 -1.53 12.45 -26.78
CA LEU A 204 -0.49 11.58 -27.33
C LEU A 204 0.49 12.38 -28.21
N GLY A 205 1.65 11.80 -28.46
CA GLY A 205 2.71 12.38 -29.31
C GLY A 205 4.06 12.48 -28.61
N GLY A 206 4.09 12.47 -27.28
CA GLY A 206 5.33 12.52 -26.49
C GLY A 206 6.25 13.66 -26.92
N SER A 207 7.50 13.36 -27.32
CA SER A 207 8.47 14.37 -27.76
C SER A 207 8.04 15.17 -29.01
N LEU A 208 7.13 14.63 -29.84
CA LEU A 208 6.62 15.34 -31.03
C LEU A 208 5.77 16.56 -30.67
N LEU A 209 5.21 16.61 -29.45
CA LEU A 209 4.44 17.75 -28.94
C LEU A 209 5.31 19.00 -28.72
N SER A 210 6.62 18.82 -28.63
CA SER A 210 7.60 19.84 -28.26
C SER A 210 8.60 20.17 -29.37
N CYS A 211 8.39 19.70 -30.61
CA CYS A 211 9.31 19.96 -31.73
C CYS A 211 8.58 20.23 -33.05
N ARG A 212 9.33 20.66 -34.07
CA ARG A 212 8.83 20.93 -35.43
C ARG A 212 9.24 19.87 -36.45
N ALA A 213 9.36 18.62 -36.00
CA ALA A 213 9.73 17.51 -36.87
C ALA A 213 8.73 17.34 -38.03
N GLN A 214 9.21 16.79 -39.14
CA GLN A 214 8.38 16.38 -40.27
C GLN A 214 8.39 14.87 -40.41
N ILE A 215 7.21 14.30 -40.67
CA ILE A 215 6.99 12.88 -40.95
C ILE A 215 6.19 12.81 -42.25
N ASP A 216 6.66 12.03 -43.22
CA ASP A 216 6.09 11.92 -44.57
C ASP A 216 5.96 13.28 -45.28
N GLY A 217 6.94 14.17 -45.06
CA GLY A 217 6.97 15.52 -45.63
C GLY A 217 5.92 16.49 -45.05
N LYS A 218 5.22 16.10 -43.98
CA LYS A 218 4.19 16.91 -43.29
C LYS A 218 4.57 17.16 -41.83
N PRO A 219 3.97 18.15 -41.15
CA PRO A 219 4.19 18.35 -39.72
C PRO A 219 3.89 17.09 -38.91
N ALA A 220 4.78 16.69 -37.99
CA ALA A 220 4.69 15.44 -37.26
C ALA A 220 3.38 15.26 -36.47
N MET A 221 2.78 16.35 -35.97
CA MET A 221 1.50 16.27 -35.27
C MET A 221 0.35 15.82 -36.16
N GLN A 222 0.40 16.06 -37.47
CA GLN A 222 -0.61 15.51 -38.38
C GLN A 222 -0.51 13.98 -38.46
N TRP A 223 0.69 13.42 -38.36
CA TRP A 223 0.88 11.97 -38.25
C TRP A 223 0.34 11.42 -36.92
N VAL A 224 0.59 12.12 -35.80
CA VAL A 224 0.05 11.76 -34.48
C VAL A 224 -1.48 11.73 -34.48
N GLU A 225 -2.12 12.78 -35.02
CA GLU A 225 -3.58 12.86 -35.12
C GLU A 225 -4.16 11.72 -35.98
N ASN A 226 -3.50 11.39 -37.11
CA ASN A 226 -3.94 10.31 -37.98
C ASN A 226 -3.82 8.93 -37.31
N ILE A 227 -2.71 8.65 -36.63
CA ILE A 227 -2.48 7.34 -35.99
C ILE A 227 -3.35 7.17 -34.74
N GLU A 228 -3.56 8.22 -33.94
CA GLU A 228 -4.50 8.22 -32.81
C GLU A 228 -5.94 7.98 -33.30
N HIS A 229 -6.35 8.65 -34.38
CA HIS A 229 -7.66 8.40 -34.99
C HIS A 229 -7.77 6.97 -35.55
N ALA A 230 -6.71 6.40 -36.14
CA ALA A 230 -6.70 5.01 -36.57
C ALA A 230 -6.85 4.04 -35.39
N LEU A 231 -6.06 4.24 -34.32
CA LEU A 231 -6.10 3.42 -33.11
C LEU A 231 -7.47 3.46 -32.43
N SER A 232 -8.07 4.64 -32.27
CA SER A 232 -9.39 4.80 -31.62
C SER A 232 -10.54 4.13 -32.38
N ARG A 233 -10.36 3.81 -33.66
CA ARG A 233 -11.33 3.07 -34.49
C ARG A 233 -11.11 1.57 -34.46
N MET A 234 -10.02 1.08 -33.87
CA MET A 234 -9.77 -0.35 -33.71
C MET A 234 -10.51 -0.86 -32.47
N PRO A 235 -11.41 -1.85 -32.59
CA PRO A 235 -12.29 -2.26 -31.50
C PRO A 235 -11.54 -2.89 -30.31
N GLU A 236 -10.38 -3.50 -30.56
CA GLU A 236 -9.55 -4.16 -29.55
C GLU A 236 -8.43 -3.26 -29.02
N VAL A 237 -8.43 -1.97 -29.35
CA VAL A 237 -7.43 -1.00 -28.87
C VAL A 237 -8.07 -0.04 -27.87
N GLN A 238 -7.48 0.04 -26.68
CA GLN A 238 -7.87 1.00 -25.65
C GLN A 238 -6.74 1.98 -25.37
N ILE A 239 -7.04 3.28 -25.45
CA ILE A 239 -6.10 4.36 -25.13
C ILE A 239 -6.42 4.89 -23.74
N LEU A 240 -5.44 4.86 -22.85
CA LEU A 240 -5.49 5.42 -21.50
C LEU A 240 -4.55 6.63 -21.44
N SER A 241 -5.09 7.83 -21.67
CA SER A 241 -4.39 9.10 -21.42
C SER A 241 -4.45 9.46 -19.93
N ARG A 242 -3.61 10.41 -19.49
CA ARG A 242 -3.49 10.82 -18.07
C ARG A 242 -3.25 9.63 -17.14
N SER A 243 -2.52 8.64 -17.64
CA SER A 243 -2.40 7.32 -17.04
C SER A 243 -0.94 6.96 -16.90
N THR A 244 -0.46 6.91 -15.66
CA THR A 244 0.94 6.59 -15.39
C THR A 244 1.09 5.11 -15.04
N ALA A 245 1.77 4.35 -15.89
CA ALA A 245 2.27 3.03 -15.52
C ALA A 245 3.36 3.19 -14.45
N PHE A 246 3.03 2.86 -13.21
CA PHE A 246 3.88 3.18 -12.05
C PHE A 246 4.62 1.98 -11.48
N GLY A 247 4.19 0.76 -11.80
CA GLY A 247 4.76 -0.48 -11.28
C GLY A 247 4.72 -1.62 -12.29
N TYR A 248 5.79 -2.40 -12.38
CA TYR A 248 5.87 -3.65 -13.13
C TYR A 248 6.16 -4.79 -12.14
N GLN A 249 5.25 -5.77 -12.04
CA GLN A 249 5.40 -6.98 -11.22
C GLN A 249 5.44 -8.27 -12.07
N ASP A 250 5.62 -9.41 -11.43
CA ASP A 250 5.78 -10.71 -12.05
C ASP A 250 4.64 -11.08 -13.03
N HIS A 251 5.00 -11.85 -14.04
CA HIS A 251 4.13 -12.35 -15.11
C HIS A 251 3.41 -11.22 -15.87
N ASN A 252 4.13 -10.14 -16.18
CA ASN A 252 3.61 -8.99 -16.94
C ASN A 252 2.35 -8.37 -16.29
N LEU A 253 2.33 -8.27 -14.94
CA LEU A 253 1.38 -7.40 -14.27
C LEU A 253 1.94 -5.98 -14.26
N VAL A 254 1.23 -5.04 -14.87
CA VAL A 254 1.58 -3.63 -14.81
C VAL A 254 0.47 -2.86 -14.11
N THR A 255 0.84 -2.08 -13.10
CA THR A 255 -0.08 -1.20 -12.38
C THR A 255 -0.03 0.20 -12.97
N VAL A 256 -1.20 0.74 -13.31
CA VAL A 256 -1.37 2.06 -13.92
C VAL A 256 -2.32 2.87 -13.06
N VAL A 257 -2.01 4.13 -12.78
CA VAL A 257 -2.95 5.07 -12.16
C VAL A 257 -3.45 6.05 -13.21
N GLN A 258 -4.76 6.08 -13.42
CA GLN A 258 -5.43 7.00 -14.33
C GLN A 258 -6.06 8.14 -13.55
N ARG A 259 -5.71 9.38 -13.89
CA ARG A 259 -6.28 10.60 -13.30
C ARG A 259 -7.51 11.02 -14.09
N LEU A 260 -8.70 10.85 -13.50
CA LEU A 260 -9.98 11.05 -14.18
C LEU A 260 -10.54 12.46 -13.99
N THR A 261 -10.37 13.07 -12.81
CA THR A 261 -10.98 14.39 -12.51
C THR A 261 -10.00 15.43 -11.99
N ASP A 262 -8.70 15.13 -11.88
CA ASP A 262 -7.70 16.09 -11.35
C ASP A 262 -7.62 17.39 -12.16
N HIS A 263 -7.86 17.29 -13.48
CA HIS A 263 -7.87 18.41 -14.42
C HIS A 263 -9.18 19.25 -14.37
N GLN A 264 -10.13 18.89 -13.51
CA GLN A 264 -11.40 19.61 -13.35
C GLN A 264 -11.38 20.47 -12.07
N PRO A 265 -12.06 21.63 -12.08
CA PRO A 265 -12.32 22.39 -10.87
C PRO A 265 -12.95 21.54 -9.78
N VAL A 266 -12.51 21.74 -8.53
CA VAL A 266 -12.97 20.98 -7.35
C VAL A 266 -14.50 20.93 -7.26
N SER A 267 -15.18 22.04 -7.56
CA SER A 267 -16.65 22.14 -7.53
C SER A 267 -17.37 21.28 -8.58
N MET A 268 -16.67 20.82 -9.62
CA MET A 268 -17.22 19.99 -10.69
C MET A 268 -16.83 18.51 -10.58
N ARG A 269 -15.90 18.16 -9.68
CA ARG A 269 -15.46 16.78 -9.50
C ARG A 269 -16.62 15.92 -9.00
N LYS A 270 -16.86 14.81 -9.69
CA LYS A 270 -17.87 13.81 -9.34
C LYS A 270 -17.33 12.42 -9.65
N GLY A 271 -17.71 11.44 -8.84
CA GLY A 271 -17.29 10.05 -9.04
C GLY A 271 -15.83 9.82 -8.68
N THR A 272 -15.17 8.93 -9.41
CA THR A 272 -13.79 8.50 -9.15
C THR A 272 -12.79 9.56 -9.60
N ARG A 273 -11.94 10.03 -8.68
CA ARG A 273 -10.84 10.95 -8.97
C ARG A 273 -9.69 10.25 -9.68
N GLU A 274 -9.22 9.14 -9.10
CA GLU A 274 -8.17 8.29 -9.68
C GLU A 274 -8.59 6.82 -9.70
N LEU A 275 -8.28 6.14 -10.81
CA LEU A 275 -8.56 4.72 -11.03
C LEU A 275 -7.25 3.94 -11.15
N VAL A 276 -7.03 2.95 -10.28
CA VAL A 276 -5.88 2.05 -10.39
C VAL A 276 -6.23 0.85 -11.26
N TRP A 277 -5.57 0.73 -12.40
CA TRP A 277 -5.63 -0.45 -13.25
C TRP A 277 -4.57 -1.45 -12.86
N LYS A 278 -4.96 -2.72 -12.75
CA LYS A 278 -4.07 -3.88 -12.69
C LYS A 278 -4.17 -4.61 -14.03
N VAL A 279 -3.21 -4.35 -14.92
CA VAL A 279 -3.21 -4.85 -16.30
C VAL A 279 -2.31 -6.08 -16.41
N ARG A 280 -2.88 -7.23 -16.73
CA ARG A 280 -2.14 -8.45 -17.05
C ARG A 280 -1.96 -8.56 -18.56
N ALA A 281 -0.74 -8.37 -19.05
CA ALA A 281 -0.44 -8.38 -20.48
C ALA A 281 0.28 -9.66 -20.92
N LYS A 282 0.03 -10.19 -22.12
CA LYS A 282 0.85 -11.30 -22.64
C LYS A 282 2.22 -10.82 -23.12
N ARG A 283 2.29 -9.62 -23.70
CA ARG A 283 3.52 -8.90 -24.09
C ARG A 283 3.47 -7.46 -23.59
N VAL A 284 4.62 -6.88 -23.25
CA VAL A 284 4.74 -5.46 -22.88
C VAL A 284 5.76 -4.77 -23.79
N ILE A 285 5.42 -3.59 -24.30
CA ILE A 285 6.32 -2.73 -25.06
C ILE A 285 6.54 -1.45 -24.25
N LEU A 286 7.78 -1.21 -23.84
CA LEU A 286 8.18 -0.02 -23.07
C LEU A 286 8.70 1.05 -24.02
N ALA A 287 7.87 2.04 -24.31
CA ALA A 287 8.17 3.21 -25.12
C ALA A 287 8.26 4.49 -24.25
N THR A 288 8.84 4.35 -23.05
CA THR A 288 8.85 5.35 -21.97
C THR A 288 9.76 6.56 -22.19
N GLY A 289 10.44 6.64 -23.34
CA GLY A 289 11.29 7.78 -23.69
C GLY A 289 12.60 7.88 -22.90
N ALA A 290 13.16 9.08 -22.86
CA ALA A 290 14.38 9.43 -22.12
C ALA A 290 14.24 10.82 -21.51
N HIS A 291 14.83 11.05 -20.33
CA HIS A 291 14.91 12.37 -19.72
C HIS A 291 16.23 13.06 -20.11
N GLU A 292 16.19 14.35 -20.39
CA GLU A 292 17.40 15.15 -20.59
C GLU A 292 18.11 15.37 -19.25
N ARG A 293 19.44 15.41 -19.27
CA ARG A 293 20.27 15.62 -18.09
C ARG A 293 20.71 17.08 -17.96
N PRO A 294 20.82 17.58 -16.71
CA PRO A 294 21.43 18.87 -16.44
C PRO A 294 22.96 18.80 -16.55
N LEU A 295 23.60 19.97 -16.64
CA LEU A 295 25.06 20.12 -16.51
C LEU A 295 25.42 20.64 -15.11
N VAL A 296 26.55 20.20 -14.56
CA VAL A 296 26.98 20.52 -13.19
C VAL A 296 28.03 21.63 -13.20
N PHE A 297 27.61 22.87 -12.95
CA PHE A 297 28.44 24.08 -12.95
C PHE A 297 28.08 25.03 -11.79
N GLY A 298 28.86 26.08 -11.56
CA GLY A 298 28.67 26.98 -10.42
C GLY A 298 27.31 27.70 -10.44
N ASN A 299 26.56 27.62 -9.34
CA ASN A 299 25.20 28.17 -9.16
C ASN A 299 24.21 27.75 -10.26
N ASN A 300 24.27 26.50 -10.71
CA ASN A 300 23.36 25.93 -11.70
C ASN A 300 21.89 25.77 -11.24
N ASP A 301 21.53 26.24 -10.04
CA ASP A 301 20.19 26.11 -9.44
C ASP A 301 19.35 27.39 -9.45
N LEU A 302 19.90 28.51 -9.95
CA LEU A 302 19.21 29.79 -9.96
C LEU A 302 17.92 29.74 -10.80
N PRO A 303 16.87 30.49 -10.41
CA PRO A 303 15.68 30.65 -11.25
C PRO A 303 16.07 31.23 -12.62
N GLY A 304 15.46 30.68 -13.68
CA GLY A 304 15.84 30.96 -15.07
C GLY A 304 16.93 30.03 -15.63
N ILE A 305 17.42 29.06 -14.87
CA ILE A 305 18.24 27.95 -15.39
C ILE A 305 17.32 26.73 -15.59
N MET A 306 17.23 26.24 -16.82
CA MET A 306 16.28 25.20 -17.25
C MET A 306 16.97 24.18 -18.15
N LEU A 307 16.40 22.97 -18.27
CA LEU A 307 16.77 22.03 -19.33
C LEU A 307 16.41 22.61 -20.70
N ALA A 308 17.25 22.35 -21.71
CA ALA A 308 17.06 22.86 -23.05
C ALA A 308 15.76 22.33 -23.69
N SER A 309 15.49 21.03 -23.56
CA SER A 309 14.25 20.39 -23.99
C SER A 309 13.00 20.98 -23.32
N ALA A 310 13.10 21.40 -22.06
CA ALA A 310 12.00 22.08 -21.36
C ALA A 310 11.75 23.47 -21.95
N VAL A 311 12.79 24.23 -22.27
CA VAL A 311 12.67 25.53 -22.96
C VAL A 311 11.96 25.36 -24.30
N SER A 312 12.38 24.38 -25.11
CA SER A 312 11.72 24.06 -26.38
C SER A 312 10.25 23.67 -26.18
N THR A 313 9.95 22.88 -25.14
CA THR A 313 8.58 22.52 -24.77
C THR A 313 7.74 23.75 -24.43
N TYR A 314 8.24 24.67 -23.61
CA TYR A 314 7.52 25.90 -23.28
C TYR A 314 7.23 26.77 -24.49
N ILE A 315 8.17 26.86 -25.44
CA ILE A 315 8.00 27.61 -26.68
C ILE A 315 6.99 26.93 -27.61
N GLN A 316 7.22 25.67 -27.97
CA GLN A 316 6.43 24.98 -29.00
C GLN A 316 5.07 24.54 -28.49
N ARG A 317 5.02 23.94 -27.29
CA ARG A 317 3.79 23.36 -26.74
C ARG A 317 2.95 24.37 -25.99
N TYR A 318 3.54 25.34 -25.30
CA TYR A 318 2.77 26.28 -24.48
C TYR A 318 2.77 27.72 -25.01
N GLY A 319 3.54 28.01 -26.06
CA GLY A 319 3.65 29.35 -26.61
C GLY A 319 4.19 30.36 -25.60
N VAL A 320 5.15 29.95 -24.77
CA VAL A 320 5.77 30.77 -23.71
C VAL A 320 7.24 30.96 -24.04
N LEU A 321 7.74 32.19 -23.92
CA LEU A 321 9.16 32.51 -24.06
C LEU A 321 9.80 32.64 -22.67
N PRO A 322 10.56 31.64 -22.19
CA PRO A 322 11.05 31.65 -20.80
C PRO A 322 12.08 32.74 -20.50
N GLY A 323 12.74 33.27 -21.53
CA GLY A 323 13.70 34.36 -21.43
C GLY A 323 13.97 35.04 -22.76
N LYS A 324 14.41 36.30 -22.72
CA LYS A 324 14.62 37.15 -23.90
C LYS A 324 16.09 37.24 -24.30
N GLU A 325 17.00 37.00 -23.36
CA GLU A 325 18.44 36.97 -23.58
C GLU A 325 18.97 35.67 -22.98
N ALA A 326 19.13 34.67 -23.84
CA ALA A 326 19.35 33.29 -23.46
C ALA A 326 20.78 32.84 -23.77
N VAL A 327 21.37 32.11 -22.83
CA VAL A 327 22.60 31.34 -23.07
C VAL A 327 22.24 29.86 -23.09
N VAL A 328 22.56 29.17 -24.18
CA VAL A 328 22.42 27.72 -24.27
C VAL A 328 23.75 27.09 -23.93
N PHE A 329 23.81 26.25 -22.90
CA PHE A 329 24.99 25.50 -22.52
C PHE A 329 24.79 24.02 -22.83
N THR A 330 25.52 23.50 -23.82
CA THR A 330 25.28 22.13 -24.31
C THR A 330 26.58 21.40 -24.59
N ASN A 331 26.58 20.07 -24.41
CA ASN A 331 27.68 19.19 -24.79
C ASN A 331 27.31 18.23 -25.95
N ASN A 332 26.19 18.49 -26.61
CA ASN A 332 25.58 17.66 -27.65
C ASN A 332 24.80 18.55 -28.65
N ASP A 333 24.24 17.96 -29.71
CA ASP A 333 23.59 18.75 -30.76
C ASP A 333 22.15 19.18 -30.41
N ASP A 334 21.47 18.52 -29.46
CA ASP A 334 20.09 18.84 -29.08
C ASP A 334 19.95 20.23 -28.44
N GLY A 335 21.00 20.70 -27.75
CA GLY A 335 21.02 22.08 -27.25
C GLY A 335 20.84 23.12 -28.38
N TYR A 336 21.36 22.84 -29.57
CA TYR A 336 21.21 23.73 -30.72
C TYR A 336 19.77 23.78 -31.25
N GLN A 337 18.98 22.71 -31.08
CA GLN A 337 17.55 22.77 -31.38
C GLN A 337 16.85 23.81 -30.51
N SER A 338 17.17 23.85 -29.21
CA SER A 338 16.62 24.84 -28.29
C SER A 338 17.09 26.25 -28.60
N ALA A 339 18.34 26.40 -29.07
CA ALA A 339 18.86 27.69 -29.55
C ALA A 339 18.08 28.21 -30.76
N LEU A 340 17.76 27.33 -31.72
CA LEU A 340 16.96 27.64 -32.90
C LEU A 340 15.52 28.02 -32.51
N ASP A 341 14.91 27.29 -31.58
CA ASP A 341 13.56 27.56 -31.10
C ASP A 341 13.47 28.93 -30.39
N LEU A 342 14.43 29.24 -29.52
CA LEU A 342 14.57 30.55 -28.87
C LEU A 342 14.75 31.67 -29.90
N LYS A 343 15.63 31.47 -30.89
CA LYS A 343 15.89 32.44 -31.95
C LYS A 343 14.65 32.69 -32.79
N ALA A 344 13.93 31.63 -33.16
CA ALA A 344 12.68 31.72 -33.91
C ALA A 344 11.56 32.42 -33.13
N ALA A 345 11.57 32.31 -31.79
CA ALA A 345 10.66 33.04 -30.90
C ALA A 345 11.09 34.49 -30.61
N GLY A 346 12.21 34.95 -31.18
CA GLY A 346 12.69 36.33 -31.09
C GLY A 346 13.66 36.62 -29.95
N ALA A 347 14.19 35.60 -29.26
CA ALA A 347 15.21 35.81 -28.24
C ALA A 347 16.59 36.10 -28.84
N LYS A 348 17.43 36.81 -28.08
CA LYS A 348 18.88 36.86 -28.31
C LYS A 348 19.50 35.59 -27.75
N VAL A 349 20.32 34.91 -28.54
CA VAL A 349 20.84 33.58 -28.19
C VAL A 349 22.33 33.49 -28.43
N THR A 350 23.04 33.02 -27.41
CA THR A 350 24.45 32.60 -27.48
C THR A 350 24.56 31.15 -27.04
N VAL A 351 25.26 30.33 -27.82
CA VAL A 351 25.56 28.93 -27.48
C VAL A 351 26.97 28.85 -26.92
N VAL A 352 27.14 28.17 -25.78
CA VAL A 352 28.42 27.80 -25.19
C VAL A 352 28.54 26.28 -25.31
N ASP A 353 29.56 25.81 -26.01
CA ASP A 353 29.77 24.38 -26.31
C ASP A 353 31.21 23.98 -25.95
N PRO A 354 31.43 23.00 -25.06
CA PRO A 354 32.77 22.54 -24.69
C PRO A 354 33.46 21.83 -25.85
N ARG A 355 32.72 21.37 -26.87
CA ARG A 355 33.31 20.71 -28.04
C ARG A 355 34.05 21.75 -28.88
N PRO A 356 35.29 21.45 -29.32
CA PRO A 356 36.07 22.39 -30.12
C PRO A 356 35.48 22.59 -31.53
N GLN A 357 34.79 21.58 -32.05
CA GLN A 357 34.09 21.58 -33.33
C GLN A 357 32.77 20.84 -33.20
N SER A 358 31.73 21.40 -33.81
CA SER A 358 30.36 20.84 -33.84
C SER A 358 29.84 21.04 -35.27
N ASP A 359 29.93 19.99 -36.08
CA ASP A 359 29.66 19.99 -37.53
C ASP A 359 28.34 19.28 -37.89
N GLY A 360 27.53 18.99 -36.88
CA GLY A 360 26.20 18.43 -37.06
C GLY A 360 25.23 19.41 -37.71
N SER A 361 24.09 18.87 -38.11
CA SER A 361 23.07 19.59 -38.88
C SER A 361 22.48 20.76 -38.08
N LEU A 362 22.26 20.58 -36.77
CA LEU A 362 21.71 21.59 -35.87
C LEU A 362 22.71 22.72 -35.57
N PRO A 363 23.98 22.46 -35.20
CA PRO A 363 25.01 23.50 -35.12
C PRO A 363 25.16 24.32 -36.41
N ALA A 364 25.18 23.66 -37.57
CA ALA A 364 25.26 24.34 -38.86
C ALA A 364 24.03 25.24 -39.11
N ALA A 365 22.83 24.76 -38.78
CA ALA A 365 21.61 25.55 -38.89
C ALA A 365 21.61 26.76 -37.95
N ALA A 366 22.09 26.61 -36.71
CA ALA A 366 22.18 27.71 -35.75
C ALA A 366 23.10 28.84 -36.25
N ARG A 367 24.29 28.48 -36.79
CA ARG A 367 25.21 29.46 -37.39
C ARG A 367 24.58 30.18 -38.59
N ARG A 368 23.87 29.46 -39.46
CA ARG A 368 23.14 30.07 -40.60
C ARG A 368 22.06 31.07 -40.17
N HIS A 369 21.41 30.84 -39.03
CA HIS A 369 20.42 31.75 -38.45
C HIS A 369 21.04 32.86 -37.58
N GLY A 370 22.37 33.02 -37.60
CA GLY A 370 23.06 34.08 -36.87
C GLY A 370 23.06 33.90 -35.36
N VAL A 371 23.03 32.65 -34.87
CA VAL A 371 23.27 32.34 -33.45
C VAL A 371 24.78 32.39 -33.19
N VAL A 372 25.19 33.12 -32.15
CA VAL A 372 26.60 33.19 -31.74
C VAL A 372 26.99 31.88 -31.07
N VAL A 373 28.09 31.27 -31.49
CA VAL A 373 28.58 29.99 -30.93
C VAL A 373 29.99 30.18 -30.38
N MET A 374 30.15 29.96 -29.08
CA MET A 374 31.42 29.91 -28.36
C MET A 374 31.84 28.45 -28.20
N ALA A 375 32.55 27.91 -29.20
CA ALA A 375 33.08 26.56 -29.19
C ALA A 375 34.33 26.45 -28.29
N GLY A 376 34.59 25.25 -27.75
CA GLY A 376 35.67 25.03 -26.80
C GLY A 376 35.54 25.90 -25.54
N ALA A 377 34.32 26.07 -25.03
CA ALA A 377 34.03 26.91 -23.87
C ALA A 377 33.00 26.29 -22.94
N VAL A 378 33.03 26.67 -21.66
CA VAL A 378 32.07 26.23 -20.64
C VAL A 378 31.56 27.40 -19.81
N ILE A 379 30.35 27.25 -19.27
CA ILE A 379 29.88 28.13 -18.20
C ILE A 379 30.54 27.70 -16.90
N ASN A 380 31.37 28.58 -16.35
CA ASN A 380 32.09 28.34 -15.10
C ASN A 380 31.20 28.60 -13.87
N GLU A 381 30.40 29.66 -13.93
CA GLU A 381 29.47 30.07 -12.87
C GLU A 381 28.33 30.93 -13.45
N ALA A 382 27.11 30.73 -12.94
CA ALA A 382 25.99 31.66 -13.11
C ALA A 382 25.92 32.68 -11.96
N ARG A 383 25.59 33.93 -12.29
CA ARG A 383 25.44 35.03 -11.33
C ARG A 383 23.99 35.50 -11.30
N GLY A 384 23.52 35.83 -10.10
CA GLY A 384 22.15 36.27 -9.87
C GLY A 384 21.76 36.20 -8.41
N LYS A 385 20.64 36.81 -8.04
CA LYS A 385 20.08 36.76 -6.68
C LYS A 385 18.76 35.99 -6.63
N LEU A 386 17.73 36.49 -7.31
CA LEU A 386 16.40 35.87 -7.41
C LEU A 386 16.12 35.26 -8.79
N ASN A 387 16.97 35.56 -9.76
CA ASN A 387 16.99 35.00 -11.11
C ASN A 387 18.43 35.08 -11.61
N VAL A 388 18.79 34.26 -12.60
CA VAL A 388 20.03 34.44 -13.35
C VAL A 388 20.03 35.81 -14.02
N SER A 389 21.17 36.50 -13.97
CA SER A 389 21.38 37.81 -14.61
C SER A 389 22.57 37.82 -15.56
N SER A 390 23.52 36.91 -15.35
CA SER A 390 24.67 36.73 -16.23
C SER A 390 25.36 35.38 -15.98
N VAL A 391 26.21 34.97 -16.91
CA VAL A 391 27.09 33.79 -16.79
C VAL A 391 28.53 34.15 -17.10
N GLU A 392 29.45 33.51 -16.39
CA GLU A 392 30.88 33.58 -16.67
C GLU A 392 31.30 32.42 -17.55
N VAL A 393 31.84 32.75 -18.71
CA VAL A 393 32.34 31.78 -19.69
C VAL A 393 33.85 31.68 -19.57
N ALA A 394 34.35 30.45 -19.56
CA ALA A 394 35.78 30.14 -19.55
C ALA A 394 36.13 29.25 -20.74
N SER A 395 37.38 29.29 -21.18
CA SER A 395 37.87 28.40 -22.23
C SER A 395 37.88 26.96 -21.72
N TYR A 396 37.70 26.00 -22.61
CA TYR A 396 37.68 24.59 -22.29
C TYR A 396 38.46 23.82 -23.36
N SER A 397 39.48 23.10 -22.93
CA SER A 397 40.30 22.28 -23.82
C SER A 397 40.87 21.08 -23.09
N LYS A 398 40.96 19.94 -23.78
CA LYS A 398 41.54 18.69 -23.24
C LYS A 398 40.98 18.30 -21.86
N GLY A 399 39.68 18.48 -21.64
CA GLY A 399 39.02 18.12 -20.38
C GLY A 399 39.18 19.15 -19.25
N ALA A 400 39.88 20.26 -19.46
CA ALA A 400 40.21 21.24 -18.43
C ALA A 400 39.60 22.62 -18.71
N VAL A 401 39.15 23.27 -17.64
CA VAL A 401 38.70 24.67 -17.66
C VAL A 401 39.92 25.59 -17.62
N GLY A 402 40.03 26.49 -18.59
CA GLY A 402 41.08 27.49 -18.73
C GLY A 402 40.68 28.86 -18.16
N GLY A 403 41.18 29.93 -18.79
CA GLY A 403 40.96 31.30 -18.36
C GLY A 403 39.54 31.83 -18.66
N HIS A 404 39.19 32.94 -18.02
CA HIS A 404 37.97 33.70 -18.34
C HIS A 404 37.99 34.15 -19.81
N VAL A 405 36.85 34.02 -20.48
CA VAL A 405 36.66 34.41 -21.89
C VAL A 405 35.68 35.57 -21.98
N ALA A 406 34.54 35.49 -21.29
CA ALA A 406 33.50 36.51 -21.35
C ALA A 406 32.57 36.44 -20.13
N THR A 407 31.91 37.55 -19.85
CA THR A 407 30.73 37.59 -18.97
C THR A 407 29.53 37.98 -19.82
N LEU A 408 28.57 37.07 -19.97
CA LEU A 408 27.40 37.27 -20.83
C LEU A 408 26.19 37.66 -19.97
N PRO A 409 25.53 38.80 -20.20
CA PRO A 409 24.23 39.07 -19.59
C PRO A 409 23.20 38.07 -20.13
N CYS A 410 22.33 37.57 -19.26
CA CYS A 410 21.27 36.65 -19.63
C CYS A 410 20.19 36.57 -18.56
N ASP A 411 18.96 36.31 -18.99
CA ASP A 411 17.83 36.07 -18.10
C ASP A 411 17.35 34.60 -18.13
N LEU A 412 17.92 33.79 -19.03
CA LEU A 412 17.71 32.37 -19.20
C LEU A 412 19.03 31.64 -19.50
N VAL A 413 19.25 30.50 -18.84
CA VAL A 413 20.27 29.52 -19.22
C VAL A 413 19.58 28.21 -19.54
N ALA A 414 19.71 27.74 -20.78
CA ALA A 414 19.17 26.46 -21.24
C ALA A 414 20.30 25.43 -21.28
N MET A 415 20.29 24.43 -20.39
CA MET A 415 21.36 23.43 -20.30
C MET A 415 20.97 22.08 -20.90
N SER A 416 21.92 21.44 -21.58
CA SER A 416 21.74 20.12 -22.20
C SER A 416 22.98 19.24 -21.97
N GLY A 417 22.83 18.20 -21.15
CA GLY A 417 23.88 17.24 -20.77
C GLY A 417 23.72 15.85 -21.39
N GLY A 418 22.90 15.72 -22.43
CA GLY A 418 22.53 14.46 -23.07
C GLY A 418 21.35 13.77 -22.38
N TRP A 419 21.06 12.53 -22.77
CA TRP A 419 19.81 11.84 -22.43
C TRP A 419 20.02 10.61 -21.55
N SER A 420 19.01 10.31 -20.73
CA SER A 420 18.94 9.11 -19.89
C SER A 420 17.66 8.35 -20.21
N PRO A 421 17.74 7.17 -20.84
CA PRO A 421 16.58 6.31 -21.07
C PRO A 421 15.77 6.06 -19.79
N VAL A 422 14.44 6.06 -19.89
CA VAL A 422 13.53 5.83 -18.75
C VAL A 422 13.41 4.32 -18.49
N LEU A 423 14.42 3.75 -17.83
CA LEU A 423 14.57 2.30 -17.60
C LEU A 423 13.77 1.75 -16.41
N HIS A 424 12.94 2.57 -15.77
CA HIS A 424 12.34 2.25 -14.47
C HIS A 424 11.49 0.97 -14.53
N LEU A 425 10.57 0.87 -15.50
CA LEU A 425 9.71 -0.32 -15.65
C LEU A 425 10.49 -1.55 -16.16
N PHE A 426 11.49 -1.35 -17.02
CA PHE A 426 12.40 -2.41 -17.46
C PHE A 426 13.16 -3.02 -16.27
N ALA A 427 13.69 -2.18 -15.38
CA ALA A 427 14.40 -2.65 -14.20
C ALA A 427 13.45 -3.30 -13.17
N GLN A 428 12.23 -2.79 -13.02
CA GLN A 428 11.21 -3.39 -12.17
C GLN A 428 10.73 -4.77 -12.67
N SER A 429 10.76 -5.01 -13.98
CA SER A 429 10.47 -6.34 -14.56
C SER A 429 11.56 -7.38 -14.27
N GLY A 430 12.68 -6.98 -13.66
CA GLY A 430 13.85 -7.80 -13.35
C GLY A 430 15.03 -7.59 -14.31
N GLY A 431 14.86 -6.76 -15.35
CA GLY A 431 15.91 -6.43 -16.31
C GLY A 431 17.09 -5.68 -15.67
N LYS A 432 18.31 -5.93 -16.17
CA LYS A 432 19.51 -5.19 -15.75
C LYS A 432 19.97 -4.25 -16.86
N ALA A 433 20.16 -2.98 -16.50
CA ALA A 433 20.69 -1.98 -17.42
C ALA A 433 22.21 -2.16 -17.63
N HIS A 434 22.72 -1.77 -18.78
CA HIS A 434 24.15 -1.72 -19.06
C HIS A 434 24.57 -0.32 -19.50
N TRP A 435 25.80 0.07 -19.19
CA TRP A 435 26.35 1.36 -19.59
C TRP A 435 26.80 1.33 -21.04
N HIS A 436 26.59 2.43 -21.77
CA HIS A 436 27.03 2.61 -23.15
C HIS A 436 27.85 3.89 -23.26
N ASP A 437 29.16 3.76 -23.50
CA ASP A 437 30.10 4.88 -23.43
C ASP A 437 29.84 5.99 -24.46
N GLU A 438 29.61 5.62 -25.74
CA GLU A 438 29.39 6.61 -26.80
C GLU A 438 28.12 7.46 -26.59
N LYS A 439 27.06 6.84 -26.06
CA LYS A 439 25.80 7.53 -25.70
C LYS A 439 25.87 8.15 -24.30
N ALA A 440 26.90 7.80 -23.53
CA ALA A 440 27.11 8.16 -22.15
C ALA A 440 25.86 7.94 -21.28
N CYS A 441 25.18 6.80 -21.41
CA CYS A 441 23.96 6.51 -20.66
C CYS A 441 23.79 5.02 -20.38
N PHE A 442 22.88 4.69 -19.46
CA PHE A 442 22.42 3.31 -19.30
C PHE A 442 21.36 2.98 -20.35
N VAL A 443 21.39 1.76 -20.88
CA VAL A 443 20.41 1.21 -21.84
C VAL A 443 19.90 -0.16 -21.35
N PRO A 444 18.73 -0.64 -21.82
CA PRO A 444 18.19 -1.93 -21.41
C PRO A 444 19.12 -3.07 -21.81
N GLY A 445 19.40 -4.00 -20.88
CA GLY A 445 20.07 -5.26 -21.18
C GLY A 445 19.08 -6.35 -21.60
N LYS A 446 19.39 -7.60 -21.25
CA LYS A 446 18.48 -8.74 -21.48
C LYS A 446 17.24 -8.62 -20.60
N GLY A 447 16.05 -8.65 -21.22
CA GLY A 447 14.76 -8.72 -20.51
C GLY A 447 14.59 -10.05 -19.76
N MET A 448 13.94 -10.00 -18.60
CA MET A 448 13.64 -11.17 -17.76
C MET A 448 12.20 -11.67 -17.92
N GLN A 449 11.33 -10.81 -18.45
CA GLN A 449 9.94 -11.12 -18.75
C GLN A 449 9.67 -10.89 -20.24
N ALA A 450 8.44 -11.17 -20.67
CA ALA A 450 8.00 -10.99 -22.05
C ALA A 450 7.76 -9.50 -22.36
N GLU A 451 8.84 -8.72 -22.39
CA GLU A 451 8.85 -7.29 -22.67
C GLU A 451 9.96 -6.88 -23.64
N VAL A 452 9.79 -5.72 -24.27
CA VAL A 452 10.81 -5.07 -25.09
C VAL A 452 10.74 -3.57 -24.92
N SER A 453 11.90 -2.93 -24.76
CA SER A 453 12.02 -1.47 -24.76
C SER A 453 12.29 -0.95 -26.17
N VAL A 454 11.66 0.17 -26.56
CA VAL A 454 11.74 0.76 -27.91
C VAL A 454 11.97 2.27 -27.90
N GLY A 455 12.47 2.81 -29.01
CA GLY A 455 12.79 4.24 -29.16
C GLY A 455 13.84 4.71 -28.15
N ALA A 456 13.66 5.91 -27.60
CA ALA A 456 14.61 6.49 -26.65
C ALA A 456 14.72 5.69 -25.34
N ALA A 457 13.72 4.89 -24.97
CA ALA A 457 13.81 3.96 -23.84
C ALA A 457 14.82 2.82 -24.09
N ALA A 458 15.05 2.47 -25.35
CA ALA A 458 16.12 1.55 -25.78
C ALA A 458 17.47 2.25 -26.00
N GLY A 459 17.55 3.56 -25.77
CA GLY A 459 18.72 4.38 -26.13
C GLY A 459 18.85 4.65 -27.63
N GLU A 460 17.79 4.47 -28.43
CA GLU A 460 17.76 4.93 -29.82
C GLU A 460 17.14 6.34 -29.88
N PHE A 461 17.98 7.35 -30.10
CA PHE A 461 17.57 8.76 -30.10
C PHE A 461 17.19 9.29 -31.49
N SER A 462 17.51 8.59 -32.59
CA SER A 462 17.01 8.97 -33.92
C SER A 462 15.53 8.63 -34.04
N LEU A 463 14.72 9.64 -34.40
CA LEU A 463 13.28 9.47 -34.66
C LEU A 463 13.03 8.44 -35.77
N ALA A 464 13.81 8.50 -36.85
CA ALA A 464 13.66 7.62 -38.01
C ALA A 464 13.97 6.15 -37.66
N ARG A 465 15.08 5.89 -36.95
CA ARG A 465 15.41 4.54 -36.47
C ARG A 465 14.44 4.05 -35.40
N GLY A 466 14.07 4.92 -34.47
CA GLY A 466 13.14 4.61 -33.38
C GLY A 466 11.76 4.17 -33.88
N LEU A 467 11.21 4.84 -34.90
CA LEU A 467 9.94 4.46 -35.52
C LEU A 467 10.00 3.09 -36.20
N ARG A 468 11.07 2.81 -36.96
CA ARG A 468 11.27 1.50 -37.60
C ARG A 468 11.32 0.38 -36.56
N PHE A 469 12.16 0.55 -35.53
CA PHE A 469 12.31 -0.44 -34.47
C PHE A 469 11.01 -0.69 -33.70
N ALA A 470 10.23 0.36 -33.42
CA ALA A 470 8.99 0.22 -32.69
C ALA A 470 7.88 -0.48 -33.50
N LEU A 471 7.82 -0.24 -34.81
CA LEU A 471 6.93 -1.01 -35.71
C LEU A 471 7.27 -2.50 -35.68
N ASP A 472 8.57 -2.84 -35.77
CA ASP A 472 9.03 -4.22 -35.76
C ASP A 472 8.68 -4.91 -34.44
N ALA A 473 8.89 -4.23 -33.31
CA ALA A 473 8.51 -4.74 -31.98
C ALA A 473 7.00 -4.98 -31.84
N GLY A 474 6.16 -4.08 -32.38
CA GLY A 474 4.71 -4.26 -32.38
C GLY A 474 4.25 -5.47 -33.21
N VAL A 475 4.83 -5.65 -34.40
CA VAL A 475 4.59 -6.84 -35.25
C VAL A 475 5.06 -8.12 -34.56
N GLU A 476 6.27 -8.11 -34.00
CA GLU A 476 6.83 -9.27 -33.30
C GLU A 476 5.99 -9.66 -32.08
N ALA A 477 5.55 -8.70 -31.27
CA ALA A 477 4.68 -8.94 -30.14
C ALA A 477 3.37 -9.62 -30.56
N ALA A 478 2.74 -9.17 -31.64
CA ALA A 478 1.54 -9.79 -32.19
C ALA A 478 1.81 -11.18 -32.79
N HIS A 479 2.88 -11.33 -33.57
CA HIS A 479 3.29 -12.62 -34.15
C HIS A 479 3.56 -13.68 -33.08
N ALA A 480 4.23 -13.30 -32.00
CA ALA A 480 4.54 -14.17 -30.88
C ALA A 480 3.29 -14.62 -30.09
N LEU A 481 2.12 -14.07 -30.40
CA LEU A 481 0.81 -14.44 -29.85
C LEU A 481 -0.09 -15.11 -30.89
N GLY A 482 0.41 -15.40 -32.09
CA GLY A 482 -0.30 -16.13 -33.14
C GLY A 482 -1.03 -15.27 -34.17
N PHE A 483 -0.93 -13.93 -34.11
CA PHE A 483 -1.52 -13.02 -35.10
C PHE A 483 -0.69 -12.96 -36.39
N LYS A 484 -0.63 -14.08 -37.13
CA LYS A 484 0.28 -14.31 -38.28
C LYS A 484 -0.13 -13.62 -39.59
N SER A 485 -1.35 -13.10 -39.69
CA SER A 485 -1.86 -12.41 -40.88
C SER A 485 -1.47 -10.92 -40.95
N ALA A 486 -0.66 -10.44 -40.01
CA ALA A 486 -0.31 -9.03 -39.90
C ALA A 486 0.72 -8.63 -40.96
N SER A 487 0.29 -7.90 -41.98
CA SER A 487 1.23 -7.17 -42.83
C SER A 487 1.90 -6.07 -42.01
N ARG A 488 3.24 -6.06 -41.97
CA ARG A 488 4.02 -4.99 -41.34
C ARG A 488 3.57 -3.62 -41.92
N PRO A 489 3.11 -2.67 -41.10
CA PRO A 489 2.74 -1.35 -41.59
C PRO A 489 3.92 -0.65 -42.28
N VAL A 490 3.62 0.19 -43.28
CA VAL A 490 4.65 0.97 -43.97
C VAL A 490 5.33 1.89 -42.97
N SER A 491 6.67 1.86 -42.95
CA SER A 491 7.44 2.75 -42.08
C SER A 491 7.33 4.19 -42.56
N PRO A 492 6.97 5.15 -41.69
CA PRO A 492 6.90 6.55 -42.06
C PRO A 492 8.28 7.10 -42.41
N GLN A 493 8.33 8.02 -43.36
CA GLN A 493 9.56 8.64 -43.86
C GLN A 493 9.94 9.83 -42.97
N VAL A 494 11.15 9.80 -42.42
CA VAL A 494 11.70 10.85 -41.57
C VAL A 494 13.15 11.10 -41.99
N ALA A 495 13.53 12.36 -42.13
CA ALA A 495 14.90 12.72 -42.46
C ALA A 495 15.85 12.38 -41.29
N GLU A 496 16.94 11.67 -41.58
CA GLU A 496 18.00 11.45 -40.59
C GLU A 496 18.77 12.76 -40.36
N ILE A 497 18.96 13.10 -39.09
CA ILE A 497 19.72 14.27 -38.68
C ILE A 497 21.14 13.81 -38.38
N LYS A 498 22.12 14.33 -39.11
CA LYS A 498 23.54 14.11 -38.78
C LYS A 498 23.87 14.88 -37.51
N GLU A 499 24.32 14.17 -36.49
CA GLU A 499 24.75 14.72 -35.20
C GLU A 499 26.25 14.55 -34.99
N THR A 500 26.84 15.49 -34.27
CA THR A 500 28.19 15.38 -33.71
C THR A 500 28.11 14.56 -32.42
N PRO A 501 29.02 13.60 -32.18
CA PRO A 501 29.06 12.86 -30.92
C PRO A 501 29.02 13.76 -29.69
N LEU A 502 28.32 13.31 -28.65
CA LEU A 502 28.28 13.96 -27.36
C LEU A 502 29.69 13.93 -26.71
N MET A 503 30.06 15.01 -26.04
CA MET A 503 31.23 15.05 -25.15
C MET A 503 30.78 14.93 -23.70
N PRO A 504 31.04 13.81 -22.99
CA PRO A 504 30.66 13.67 -21.59
C PRO A 504 31.23 14.82 -20.73
N LEU A 505 30.37 15.53 -20.03
CA LEU A 505 30.73 16.66 -19.15
C LEU A 505 29.98 16.55 -17.83
N TRP A 506 30.58 15.82 -16.89
CA TRP A 506 29.95 15.46 -15.61
C TRP A 506 30.11 16.53 -14.53
N LEU A 507 31.19 17.31 -14.60
CA LEU A 507 31.54 18.36 -13.64
C LEU A 507 32.37 19.43 -14.34
N VAL A 508 31.93 20.69 -14.27
CA VAL A 508 32.72 21.82 -14.75
C VAL A 508 33.72 22.25 -13.67
N GLY A 509 35.02 22.25 -14.00
CA GLY A 509 36.10 22.65 -13.10
C GLY A 509 36.76 21.47 -12.39
N THR A 510 37.68 21.78 -11.46
CA THR A 510 38.41 20.76 -10.69
C THR A 510 37.65 20.32 -9.45
N GLN A 511 37.96 19.15 -8.90
CA GLN A 511 37.41 18.69 -7.61
C GLN A 511 37.66 19.69 -6.48
N ALA A 512 38.83 20.36 -6.49
CA ALA A 512 39.16 21.40 -5.52
C ALA A 512 38.25 22.63 -5.66
N ARG A 513 37.91 23.02 -6.89
CA ARG A 513 36.94 24.10 -7.15
C ARG A 513 35.54 23.67 -6.72
N ALA A 514 35.11 22.45 -7.01
CA ALA A 514 33.81 21.96 -6.56
C ALA A 514 33.67 21.99 -5.02
N ALA A 515 34.75 21.68 -4.30
CA ALA A 515 34.74 21.69 -2.84
C ALA A 515 34.78 23.08 -2.19
N ARG A 516 35.32 24.10 -2.87
CA ARG A 516 35.59 25.44 -2.28
C ARG A 516 34.92 26.61 -2.99
N GLY A 517 34.46 26.41 -4.21
CA GLY A 517 33.85 27.42 -5.07
C GLY A 517 32.33 27.52 -4.90
N PRO A 518 31.65 28.17 -5.85
CA PRO A 518 30.20 28.23 -5.91
C PRO A 518 29.60 26.82 -5.90
N LYS A 519 28.41 26.67 -5.31
CA LYS A 519 27.72 25.37 -5.23
C LYS A 519 27.39 24.87 -6.64
N GLN A 520 27.68 23.60 -6.91
CA GLN A 520 27.36 22.92 -8.17
C GLN A 520 26.40 21.78 -7.85
N PHE A 521 25.11 21.98 -8.09
CA PHE A 521 24.06 21.04 -7.70
C PHE A 521 23.98 19.85 -8.66
N VAL A 522 23.79 18.68 -8.06
CA VAL A 522 23.58 17.39 -8.73
C VAL A 522 22.15 16.91 -8.48
N ASP A 523 21.68 17.00 -7.23
CA ASP A 523 20.28 16.82 -6.86
C ASP A 523 19.72 18.18 -6.42
N PHE A 524 18.80 18.70 -7.22
CA PHE A 524 18.18 19.99 -6.98
C PHE A 524 17.25 19.94 -5.77
N GLN A 525 16.37 18.95 -5.68
CA GLN A 525 15.31 18.93 -4.67
C GLN A 525 15.88 18.77 -3.26
N ASN A 526 16.90 17.91 -3.11
CA ASN A 526 17.54 17.62 -1.82
C ASN A 526 18.79 18.46 -1.53
N ASP A 527 19.09 19.46 -2.37
CA ASP A 527 20.24 20.35 -2.18
C ASP A 527 21.61 19.62 -2.16
N VAL A 528 21.74 18.51 -2.90
CA VAL A 528 23.01 17.75 -2.98
C VAL A 528 23.90 18.35 -4.06
N SER A 529 25.10 18.77 -3.66
CA SER A 529 26.11 19.32 -4.57
C SER A 529 27.23 18.33 -4.87
N ALA A 530 28.01 18.59 -5.93
CA ALA A 530 29.22 17.83 -6.23
C ALA A 530 30.19 17.78 -5.02
N ALA A 531 30.26 18.86 -4.24
CA ALA A 531 31.06 18.92 -3.01
C ALA A 531 30.65 17.89 -1.97
N ASP A 532 29.35 17.57 -1.88
CA ASP A 532 28.81 16.60 -0.91
C ASP A 532 29.17 15.17 -1.31
N ILE A 533 29.18 14.86 -2.61
CA ILE A 533 29.62 13.56 -3.15
C ILE A 533 31.13 13.39 -2.94
N LEU A 534 31.92 14.42 -3.24
CA LEU A 534 33.37 14.41 -3.01
C LEU A 534 33.71 14.29 -1.52
N LEU A 535 32.92 14.92 -0.63
CA LEU A 535 33.05 14.74 0.80
C LEU A 535 32.77 13.30 1.21
N ALA A 536 31.70 12.68 0.70
CA ALA A 536 31.36 11.30 1.00
C ALA A 536 32.48 10.34 0.58
N ALA A 537 33.01 10.50 -0.64
CA ALA A 537 34.14 9.70 -1.11
C ALA A 537 35.38 9.86 -0.21
N ARG A 538 35.71 11.09 0.19
CA ARG A 538 36.83 11.37 1.12
C ARG A 538 36.63 10.77 2.51
N GLU A 539 35.38 10.63 2.96
CA GLU A 539 35.03 9.99 4.22
C GLU A 539 34.98 8.45 4.13
N GLY A 540 35.34 7.87 2.98
CA GLY A 540 35.47 6.42 2.78
C GLY A 540 34.24 5.74 2.20
N PHE A 541 33.23 6.48 1.75
CA PHE A 541 32.07 5.89 1.08
C PHE A 541 32.37 5.60 -0.39
N GLU A 542 32.54 4.32 -0.74
CA GLU A 542 32.84 3.90 -2.12
C GLU A 542 31.61 3.48 -2.93
N SER A 543 30.61 2.89 -2.28
CA SER A 543 29.39 2.41 -2.95
C SER A 543 28.45 3.58 -3.26
N VAL A 544 27.88 3.60 -4.47
CA VAL A 544 26.83 4.57 -4.83
C VAL A 544 25.66 4.53 -3.85
N GLU A 545 25.33 3.35 -3.31
CA GLU A 545 24.25 3.17 -2.33
C GLU A 545 24.57 3.82 -0.97
N HIS A 546 25.84 3.83 -0.56
CA HIS A 546 26.28 4.55 0.65
C HIS A 546 26.28 6.07 0.42
N VAL A 547 26.81 6.53 -0.71
CA VAL A 547 26.79 7.96 -1.07
C VAL A 547 25.35 8.47 -1.15
N LYS A 548 24.44 7.70 -1.75
CA LYS A 548 23.00 7.96 -1.79
C LYS A 548 22.43 8.20 -0.39
N ARG A 549 22.65 7.27 0.55
CA ARG A 549 22.15 7.35 1.94
C ARG A 549 22.79 8.47 2.75
N TYR A 550 24.08 8.70 2.57
CA TYR A 550 24.83 9.71 3.30
C TYR A 550 24.46 11.14 2.87
N THR A 551 24.27 11.34 1.56
CA THR A 551 23.97 12.65 0.97
C THR A 551 22.48 12.93 0.79
N ALA A 552 21.63 11.91 0.81
CA ALA A 552 20.23 11.92 0.36
C ALA A 552 20.03 12.18 -1.15
N MET A 553 21.05 11.95 -1.97
CA MET A 553 20.96 12.04 -3.42
C MET A 553 19.88 11.08 -3.96
N GLY A 554 18.96 11.59 -4.78
CA GLY A 554 17.90 10.81 -5.41
C GLY A 554 16.80 10.34 -4.46
N PHE A 555 16.67 10.93 -3.26
CA PHE A 555 15.58 10.65 -2.31
C PHE A 555 14.37 11.59 -2.48
N GLY A 556 14.46 12.59 -3.35
CA GLY A 556 13.38 13.54 -3.61
C GLY A 556 12.13 12.88 -4.21
N THR A 557 11.06 13.66 -4.37
CA THR A 557 9.82 13.18 -5.04
C THR A 557 10.03 12.90 -6.53
N ASP A 558 11.08 13.47 -7.12
CA ASP A 558 11.56 13.18 -8.46
C ASP A 558 12.32 11.83 -8.56
N GLN A 559 12.76 11.26 -7.43
CA GLN A 559 13.55 10.02 -7.33
C GLN A 559 14.87 10.04 -8.12
N GLY A 560 15.49 11.23 -8.22
CA GLY A 560 16.81 11.38 -8.85
C GLY A 560 16.80 11.24 -10.37
N LYS A 561 15.65 11.47 -11.03
CA LYS A 561 15.48 11.41 -12.50
C LYS A 561 16.52 12.24 -13.26
N LEU A 562 16.98 13.36 -12.69
CA LEU A 562 17.96 14.26 -13.30
C LEU A 562 19.41 14.01 -12.81
N GLY A 563 19.56 13.74 -11.51
CA GLY A 563 20.86 13.84 -10.82
C GLY A 563 21.67 12.54 -10.74
N ASN A 564 21.03 11.36 -10.83
CA ASN A 564 21.67 10.10 -10.47
C ASN A 564 22.91 9.78 -11.31
N ILE A 565 22.85 9.96 -12.64
CA ILE A 565 23.99 9.66 -13.52
C ILE A 565 25.14 10.63 -13.27
N ASN A 566 24.87 11.93 -13.14
CA ASN A 566 25.89 12.92 -12.81
C ASN A 566 26.56 12.59 -11.47
N GLY A 567 25.78 12.18 -10.47
CA GLY A 567 26.30 11.79 -9.17
C GLY A 567 27.18 10.53 -9.22
N MET A 568 26.75 9.51 -9.97
CA MET A 568 27.56 8.31 -10.23
C MET A 568 28.87 8.67 -10.94
N ALA A 569 28.83 9.52 -11.95
CA ALA A 569 30.01 9.93 -12.70
C ALA A 569 31.01 10.73 -11.86
N ILE A 570 30.52 11.64 -11.01
CA ILE A 570 31.36 12.40 -10.07
C ILE A 570 31.99 11.47 -9.03
N LEU A 571 31.23 10.50 -8.51
CA LEU A 571 31.76 9.50 -7.58
C LEU A 571 32.82 8.62 -8.25
N ALA A 572 32.55 8.12 -9.46
CA ALA A 572 33.47 7.31 -10.25
C ALA A 572 34.79 8.05 -10.48
N GLN A 573 34.72 9.33 -10.88
CA GLN A 573 35.89 10.18 -11.03
C GLN A 573 36.65 10.38 -9.70
N ALA A 574 35.95 10.55 -8.58
CA ALA A 574 36.56 10.72 -7.26
C ALA A 574 37.29 9.45 -6.77
N LEU A 575 36.78 8.27 -7.14
CA LEU A 575 37.34 6.97 -6.75
C LEU A 575 38.34 6.39 -7.77
N GLY A 576 38.52 7.03 -8.93
CA GLY A 576 39.34 6.48 -10.01
C GLY A 576 38.74 5.21 -10.63
N LYS A 577 37.41 5.07 -10.61
CA LYS A 577 36.66 3.94 -11.16
C LYS A 577 35.88 4.37 -12.41
N THR A 578 35.44 3.41 -13.21
CA THR A 578 34.42 3.64 -14.25
C THR A 578 33.02 3.73 -13.63
N ILE A 579 32.05 4.25 -14.37
CA ILE A 579 30.65 4.34 -13.89
C ILE A 579 30.09 2.94 -13.56
N PRO A 580 30.24 1.89 -14.41
CA PRO A 580 29.80 0.53 -14.08
C PRO A 580 30.42 -0.03 -12.80
N GLU A 581 31.69 0.24 -12.52
CA GLU A 581 32.40 -0.26 -11.34
C GLU A 581 31.94 0.39 -10.02
N THR A 582 31.33 1.58 -10.06
CA THR A 582 30.74 2.21 -8.87
C THR A 582 29.38 1.63 -8.46
N GLY A 583 28.78 0.83 -9.35
CA GLY A 583 27.46 0.22 -9.20
C GLY A 583 26.32 1.13 -9.64
N THR A 584 25.14 0.54 -9.83
CA THR A 584 23.89 1.26 -10.12
C THR A 584 22.98 1.27 -8.90
N THR A 585 22.13 2.29 -8.77
CA THR A 585 21.07 2.28 -7.77
C THR A 585 19.89 1.41 -8.20
N THR A 586 19.20 0.81 -7.23
CA THR A 586 18.01 -0.01 -7.54
C THR A 586 16.83 0.87 -7.96
N PHE A 587 16.20 0.58 -9.10
CA PHE A 587 14.91 1.15 -9.49
C PHE A 587 13.78 0.45 -8.73
N ARG A 588 12.88 1.21 -8.11
CA ARG A 588 11.75 0.68 -7.35
C ARG A 588 10.44 1.28 -7.86
N PRO A 589 9.30 0.57 -7.74
CA PRO A 589 8.00 1.23 -7.77
C PRO A 589 7.90 2.22 -6.60
N ASN A 590 7.21 3.35 -6.76
CA ASN A 590 6.44 3.77 -7.93
C ASN A 590 7.30 4.67 -8.85
N TYR A 591 7.12 4.61 -10.18
CA TYR A 591 7.81 5.50 -11.13
C TYR A 591 7.64 7.00 -10.80
N THR A 592 6.40 7.37 -10.48
CA THR A 592 6.02 8.64 -9.83
C THR A 592 5.15 8.34 -8.61
N PRO A 593 5.06 9.25 -7.62
CA PRO A 593 4.17 9.08 -6.49
C PRO A 593 2.72 8.76 -6.90
N VAL A 594 2.05 7.92 -6.12
CA VAL A 594 0.64 7.53 -6.28
C VAL A 594 -0.07 7.87 -4.98
N THR A 595 -1.30 8.40 -5.05
CA THR A 595 -2.05 8.75 -3.85
C THR A 595 -2.39 7.48 -3.04
N PHE A 596 -2.38 7.59 -1.71
CA PHE A 596 -2.80 6.47 -0.85
C PHE A 596 -4.28 6.14 -1.06
N GLY A 597 -5.11 7.14 -1.36
CA GLY A 597 -6.51 6.95 -1.75
C GLY A 597 -6.66 6.00 -2.94
N ALA A 598 -5.87 6.19 -4.01
CA ALA A 598 -5.87 5.29 -5.17
C ALA A 598 -5.48 3.85 -4.81
N ILE A 599 -4.50 3.67 -3.92
CA ILE A 599 -4.07 2.34 -3.46
C ILE A 599 -5.14 1.66 -2.61
N ALA A 600 -5.83 2.41 -1.73
CA ALA A 600 -6.93 1.89 -0.93
C ALA A 600 -8.17 1.56 -1.79
N GLY A 601 -8.51 2.44 -2.74
CA GLY A 601 -9.70 2.32 -3.58
C GLY A 601 -10.98 2.33 -2.74
N ARG A 602 -11.72 1.22 -2.78
CA ARG A 602 -12.98 1.06 -2.04
C ARG A 602 -12.85 0.25 -0.74
N GLU A 603 -11.65 -0.21 -0.40
CA GLU A 603 -11.36 -0.97 0.83
C GLU A 603 -11.23 -0.01 2.03
N ILE A 604 -12.30 0.71 2.34
CA ILE A 604 -12.38 1.70 3.43
C ILE A 604 -13.70 1.56 4.19
N GLY A 605 -13.72 1.94 5.47
CA GLY A 605 -14.91 1.78 6.32
C GLY A 605 -15.35 0.33 6.38
N ASP A 606 -16.64 0.07 6.21
CA ASP A 606 -17.25 -1.27 6.26
C ASP A 606 -16.79 -2.23 5.14
N PHE A 607 -16.05 -1.73 4.13
CA PHE A 607 -15.50 -2.53 3.04
C PHE A 607 -14.03 -2.92 3.25
N ILE A 608 -13.41 -2.55 4.38
CA ILE A 608 -12.03 -2.95 4.67
C ILE A 608 -11.90 -4.47 4.84
N ASP A 609 -12.94 -5.09 5.39
CA ASP A 609 -13.06 -6.53 5.59
C ASP A 609 -14.54 -6.92 5.53
N PRO A 610 -14.93 -8.10 4.99
CA PRO A 610 -16.33 -8.48 4.88
C PRO A 610 -17.02 -8.59 6.24
N ILE A 611 -18.20 -8.00 6.36
CA ILE A 611 -19.09 -8.13 7.52
C ILE A 611 -20.08 -9.26 7.25
N ARG A 612 -19.99 -10.35 8.02
CA ARG A 612 -20.89 -11.51 7.96
C ARG A 612 -22.03 -11.36 8.95
N LYS A 613 -23.23 -11.66 8.49
CA LYS A 613 -24.50 -11.54 9.23
C LYS A 613 -25.28 -12.83 9.12
N THR A 614 -25.82 -13.33 10.23
CA THR A 614 -26.66 -14.53 10.22
C THR A 614 -28.03 -14.22 9.63
N CYS A 615 -28.83 -15.25 9.32
CA CYS A 615 -30.21 -15.07 8.88
C CYS A 615 -31.11 -14.35 9.91
N LEU A 616 -30.67 -14.26 11.17
CA LEU A 616 -31.36 -13.59 12.27
C LEU A 616 -30.90 -12.15 12.51
N HIS A 617 -29.92 -11.65 11.76
CA HIS A 617 -29.29 -10.36 12.06
C HIS A 617 -30.29 -9.21 12.14
N GLU A 618 -31.25 -9.12 11.21
CA GLU A 618 -32.27 -8.08 11.25
C GLU A 618 -33.20 -8.23 12.47
N TRP A 619 -33.55 -9.47 12.86
CA TRP A 619 -34.31 -9.71 14.10
C TRP A 619 -33.53 -9.22 15.33
N HIS A 620 -32.22 -9.47 15.39
CA HIS A 620 -31.38 -8.98 16.49
C HIS A 620 -31.37 -7.44 16.55
N VAL A 621 -31.24 -6.76 15.41
CA VAL A 621 -31.30 -5.29 15.33
C VAL A 621 -32.65 -4.76 15.78
N GLU A 622 -33.74 -5.37 15.30
CA GLU A 622 -35.13 -5.02 15.66
C GLU A 622 -35.38 -5.16 17.19
N HIS A 623 -34.69 -6.09 17.85
CA HIS A 623 -34.81 -6.36 19.29
C HIS A 623 -33.70 -5.72 20.13
N GLY A 624 -32.98 -4.74 19.56
CA GLY A 624 -32.04 -3.91 20.31
C GLY A 624 -30.76 -4.60 20.73
N ALA A 625 -30.37 -5.69 20.07
CA ALA A 625 -29.09 -6.34 20.33
C ALA A 625 -27.92 -5.37 20.11
N LEU A 626 -26.96 -5.40 21.02
CA LEU A 626 -25.63 -4.86 20.76
C LEU A 626 -24.75 -5.99 20.21
N PHE A 627 -23.75 -5.66 19.39
CA PHE A 627 -22.97 -6.65 18.65
C PHE A 627 -21.49 -6.62 19.02
N GLU A 628 -20.88 -7.79 19.06
CA GLU A 628 -19.42 -7.96 19.05
C GLU A 628 -18.94 -8.47 17.69
N ASP A 629 -17.67 -8.20 17.40
CA ASP A 629 -16.97 -8.70 16.21
C ASP A 629 -16.25 -10.02 16.53
N VAL A 630 -16.79 -11.14 16.05
CA VAL A 630 -16.18 -12.47 16.18
C VAL A 630 -15.58 -12.89 14.84
N GLY A 631 -14.33 -12.52 14.64
CA GLY A 631 -13.74 -12.50 13.30
C GLY A 631 -14.59 -11.59 12.41
N ASN A 632 -15.07 -12.12 11.29
CA ASN A 632 -15.90 -11.37 10.37
C ASN A 632 -17.40 -11.35 10.74
N TRP A 633 -17.83 -12.07 11.78
CA TRP A 633 -19.24 -12.15 12.16
C TRP A 633 -19.66 -11.04 13.12
N LYS A 634 -20.81 -10.41 12.86
CA LYS A 634 -21.54 -9.62 13.86
C LYS A 634 -22.44 -10.54 14.66
N ARG A 635 -22.04 -10.85 15.89
CA ARG A 635 -22.84 -11.68 16.82
C ARG A 635 -23.50 -10.81 17.88
N PRO A 636 -24.74 -11.11 18.30
CA PRO A 636 -25.32 -10.46 19.48
C PRO A 636 -24.40 -10.66 20.68
N TRP A 637 -23.94 -9.55 21.25
CA TRP A 637 -23.15 -9.51 22.46
C TRP A 637 -24.05 -9.69 23.70
N TYR A 638 -25.14 -8.92 23.74
CA TYR A 638 -26.22 -8.99 24.74
C TYR A 638 -27.45 -8.19 24.26
N PHE A 639 -28.58 -8.34 24.97
CA PHE A 639 -29.89 -7.73 24.66
C PHE A 639 -30.37 -6.86 25.82
N PRO A 640 -30.00 -5.56 25.89
CA PRO A 640 -30.40 -4.67 26.97
C PRO A 640 -31.90 -4.35 26.95
N LYS A 641 -32.52 -4.23 28.14
CA LYS A 641 -33.89 -3.73 28.33
C LYS A 641 -33.86 -2.44 29.14
N GLY A 642 -34.76 -1.49 28.84
CA GLY A 642 -35.05 -0.35 29.75
C GLY A 642 -33.86 0.50 30.21
N GLY A 643 -32.81 0.64 29.39
CA GLY A 643 -31.60 1.41 29.72
C GLY A 643 -30.55 0.65 30.55
N GLU A 644 -30.67 -0.67 30.67
CA GLU A 644 -29.63 -1.54 31.27
C GLU A 644 -28.26 -1.35 30.60
N ASP A 645 -27.20 -1.35 31.42
CA ASP A 645 -25.84 -1.51 30.94
C ASP A 645 -25.53 -2.99 30.63
N LEU A 646 -24.31 -3.25 30.13
CA LEU A 646 -23.82 -4.60 29.85
C LEU A 646 -24.02 -5.55 31.04
N HIS A 647 -23.62 -5.13 32.23
CA HIS A 647 -23.59 -6.01 33.40
C HIS A 647 -25.01 -6.34 33.90
N ALA A 648 -25.91 -5.37 33.91
CA ALA A 648 -27.30 -5.58 34.32
C ALA A 648 -28.04 -6.50 33.33
N ALA A 649 -27.88 -6.27 32.02
CA ALA A 649 -28.50 -7.10 30.99
C ALA A 649 -27.98 -8.55 31.04
N VAL A 650 -26.67 -8.73 31.10
CA VAL A 650 -26.02 -10.06 31.19
C VAL A 650 -26.42 -10.77 32.49
N ALA A 651 -26.51 -10.06 33.61
CA ALA A 651 -26.97 -10.66 34.87
C ALA A 651 -28.42 -11.19 34.75
N ARG A 652 -29.32 -10.38 34.17
CA ARG A 652 -30.72 -10.78 33.90
C ARG A 652 -30.79 -11.99 32.98
N GLU A 653 -30.07 -11.95 31.85
CA GLU A 653 -30.01 -13.03 30.87
C GLU A 653 -29.49 -14.35 31.48
N CYS A 654 -28.40 -14.29 32.25
CA CYS A 654 -27.82 -15.46 32.92
C CYS A 654 -28.84 -16.08 33.89
N LEU A 655 -29.51 -15.24 34.70
CA LEU A 655 -30.54 -15.72 35.62
C LEU A 655 -31.71 -16.34 34.88
N ALA A 656 -32.21 -15.72 33.81
CA ALA A 656 -33.31 -16.25 33.01
C ALA A 656 -33.00 -17.64 32.43
N VAL A 657 -31.78 -17.84 31.90
CA VAL A 657 -31.34 -19.16 31.40
C VAL A 657 -31.30 -20.19 32.52
N ARG A 658 -30.75 -19.84 33.69
CA ARG A 658 -30.59 -20.75 34.84
C ARG A 658 -31.93 -21.10 35.51
N THR A 659 -32.88 -20.17 35.56
CA THR A 659 -34.14 -20.36 36.31
C THR A 659 -35.30 -20.80 35.43
N SER A 660 -35.26 -20.51 34.13
CA SER A 660 -36.33 -20.84 33.19
C SER A 660 -35.80 -21.30 31.83
N VAL A 661 -35.64 -20.39 30.87
CA VAL A 661 -35.17 -20.70 29.51
C VAL A 661 -34.65 -19.43 28.84
N GLY A 662 -33.56 -19.56 28.11
CA GLY A 662 -33.10 -18.58 27.14
C GLY A 662 -32.79 -19.21 25.79
N ILE A 663 -32.54 -18.36 24.81
CA ILE A 663 -32.22 -18.78 23.44
C ILE A 663 -31.08 -17.96 22.87
N MET A 664 -30.18 -18.62 22.13
CA MET A 664 -29.02 -17.98 21.52
C MET A 664 -28.86 -18.37 20.06
N ASP A 665 -28.49 -17.40 19.23
CA ASP A 665 -28.02 -17.66 17.87
C ASP A 665 -26.59 -18.26 17.89
N ALA A 666 -26.54 -19.59 17.68
CA ALA A 666 -25.33 -20.38 17.55
C ALA A 666 -24.95 -20.65 16.08
N SER A 667 -25.61 -20.00 15.12
CA SER A 667 -25.45 -20.25 13.67
C SER A 667 -24.03 -20.00 13.17
N THR A 668 -23.19 -19.25 13.89
CA THR A 668 -21.82 -18.92 13.47
C THR A 668 -20.80 -20.03 13.68
N LEU A 669 -21.12 -21.07 14.45
CA LEU A 669 -20.21 -22.21 14.65
C LEU A 669 -19.86 -22.85 13.30
N GLY A 670 -18.62 -23.27 13.13
CA GLY A 670 -18.23 -24.02 11.93
C GLY A 670 -18.94 -25.36 11.91
N LYS A 671 -19.41 -25.78 10.73
CA LYS A 671 -20.11 -27.05 10.55
C LYS A 671 -19.53 -27.75 9.32
N ILE A 672 -19.00 -28.95 9.51
CA ILE A 672 -18.38 -29.75 8.45
C ILE A 672 -19.09 -31.09 8.37
N ASP A 673 -19.70 -31.33 7.22
CA ASP A 673 -20.31 -32.60 6.88
C ASP A 673 -19.23 -33.58 6.41
N VAL A 674 -19.09 -34.71 7.08
CA VAL A 674 -18.03 -35.70 6.86
C VAL A 674 -18.65 -37.05 6.51
N GLN A 675 -18.41 -37.52 5.30
CA GLN A 675 -19.03 -38.72 4.75
C GLN A 675 -18.01 -39.70 4.18
N GLY A 676 -18.26 -41.00 4.32
CA GLY A 676 -17.49 -42.07 3.68
C GLY A 676 -16.99 -43.15 4.65
N PRO A 677 -16.53 -44.29 4.13
CA PRO A 677 -16.19 -45.45 4.96
C PRO A 677 -15.00 -45.19 5.90
N ASP A 678 -14.13 -44.24 5.59
CA ASP A 678 -13.01 -43.85 6.44
C ASP A 678 -13.31 -42.65 7.37
N ALA A 679 -14.56 -42.15 7.43
CA ALA A 679 -14.91 -40.98 8.24
C ALA A 679 -14.54 -41.15 9.73
N ALA A 680 -14.87 -42.29 10.33
CA ALA A 680 -14.49 -42.58 11.72
C ALA A 680 -12.97 -42.68 11.90
N LYS A 681 -12.24 -43.18 10.90
CA LYS A 681 -10.77 -43.26 10.91
C LYS A 681 -10.16 -41.87 10.89
N LEU A 682 -10.66 -40.97 10.04
CA LEU A 682 -10.26 -39.57 10.01
C LEU A 682 -10.50 -38.91 11.39
N LEU A 683 -11.70 -39.03 11.96
CA LEU A 683 -12.02 -38.43 13.26
C LEU A 683 -11.11 -38.96 14.39
N ASN A 684 -10.71 -40.23 14.34
CA ASN A 684 -9.73 -40.77 15.28
C ASN A 684 -8.33 -40.18 15.11
N TRP A 685 -7.92 -39.77 13.90
CA TRP A 685 -6.66 -39.07 13.73
C TRP A 685 -6.72 -37.62 14.19
N VAL A 686 -7.85 -36.96 13.95
CA VAL A 686 -8.03 -35.52 14.20
C VAL A 686 -8.22 -35.18 15.68
N TYR A 687 -9.09 -35.91 16.36
CA TYR A 687 -9.42 -35.65 17.75
C TYR A 687 -8.54 -36.46 18.70
N THR A 688 -8.41 -36.03 19.96
CA THR A 688 -7.66 -36.75 21.00
C THR A 688 -8.36 -38.01 21.52
N ASN A 689 -9.69 -38.05 21.49
CA ASN A 689 -10.53 -39.13 22.03
C ASN A 689 -11.00 -40.12 20.93
N PRO A 690 -11.44 -41.35 21.27
CA PRO A 690 -11.81 -42.35 20.26
C PRO A 690 -13.20 -42.09 19.64
N TRP A 691 -13.40 -42.49 18.38
CA TRP A 691 -14.65 -42.25 17.63
C TRP A 691 -15.31 -43.51 17.05
N SER A 692 -14.58 -44.62 16.91
CA SER A 692 -15.07 -45.82 16.20
C SER A 692 -16.31 -46.48 16.84
N LYS A 693 -16.50 -46.29 18.15
CA LYS A 693 -17.60 -46.88 18.93
C LYS A 693 -18.75 -45.91 19.23
N LEU A 694 -18.72 -44.68 18.69
CA LEU A 694 -19.82 -43.74 18.89
C LEU A 694 -21.05 -44.27 18.13
N GLU A 695 -22.16 -44.52 18.79
CA GLU A 695 -23.38 -45.03 18.14
C GLU A 695 -24.01 -43.96 17.21
N VAL A 696 -24.75 -44.40 16.19
CA VAL A 696 -25.58 -43.49 15.38
C VAL A 696 -26.60 -42.80 16.28
N GLY A 697 -26.84 -41.51 16.06
CA GLY A 697 -27.72 -40.71 16.91
C GLY A 697 -27.07 -40.22 18.21
N LYS A 698 -25.75 -40.40 18.38
CA LYS A 698 -24.98 -39.86 19.51
C LYS A 698 -24.06 -38.74 19.08
N CYS A 699 -23.81 -37.84 20.04
CA CYS A 699 -22.88 -36.73 19.94
C CYS A 699 -21.66 -37.01 20.83
N ARG A 700 -20.51 -36.42 20.51
CA ARG A 700 -19.32 -36.46 21.37
C ARG A 700 -18.53 -35.17 21.24
N TYR A 701 -18.06 -34.64 22.35
CA TYR A 701 -17.12 -33.53 22.39
C TYR A 701 -15.69 -34.04 22.21
N GLY A 702 -14.82 -33.30 21.52
CA GLY A 702 -13.42 -33.64 21.36
C GLY A 702 -12.51 -32.42 21.23
N LEU A 703 -11.25 -32.60 21.61
CA LEU A 703 -10.17 -31.62 21.41
C LEU A 703 -9.36 -31.97 20.16
N MET A 704 -9.06 -30.98 19.34
CA MET A 704 -8.16 -31.11 18.19
C MET A 704 -6.81 -30.48 18.52
N LEU A 705 -5.73 -31.21 18.23
CA LEU A 705 -4.36 -30.74 18.48
C LEU A 705 -3.65 -30.37 17.19
N ASP A 706 -2.78 -29.37 17.28
CA ASP A 706 -1.76 -29.15 16.28
C ASP A 706 -0.65 -30.20 16.41
N GLU A 707 0.33 -30.18 15.50
CA GLU A 707 1.45 -31.12 15.54
C GLU A 707 2.34 -30.96 16.80
N ASN A 708 2.27 -29.82 17.49
CA ASN A 708 2.98 -29.55 18.74
C ASN A 708 2.24 -30.09 19.98
N GLY A 709 1.05 -30.67 19.81
CA GLY A 709 0.24 -31.19 20.92
C GLY A 709 -0.56 -30.13 21.66
N MET A 710 -0.68 -28.92 21.09
CA MET A 710 -1.42 -27.81 21.67
C MET A 710 -2.85 -27.83 21.14
N VAL A 711 -3.82 -27.51 22.00
CA VAL A 711 -5.23 -27.40 21.59
C VAL A 711 -5.36 -26.22 20.64
N PHE A 712 -5.79 -26.48 19.41
CA PHE A 712 -6.00 -25.42 18.40
C PHE A 712 -7.48 -25.23 18.03
N ASP A 713 -8.32 -26.24 18.26
CA ASP A 713 -9.77 -26.15 18.13
C ASP A 713 -10.45 -27.28 18.92
N ASP A 714 -11.76 -27.17 19.08
CA ASP A 714 -12.60 -28.15 19.74
C ASP A 714 -14.03 -28.11 19.19
N GLY A 715 -14.85 -29.07 19.61
CA GLY A 715 -16.26 -29.05 19.25
C GLY A 715 -16.94 -30.38 19.45
N VAL A 716 -18.22 -30.41 19.06
CA VAL A 716 -19.07 -31.59 19.15
C VAL A 716 -19.31 -32.15 17.76
N THR A 717 -19.06 -33.44 17.58
CA THR A 717 -19.42 -34.14 16.35
C THR A 717 -20.57 -35.10 16.63
N VAL A 718 -21.60 -35.06 15.78
CA VAL A 718 -22.73 -36.00 15.78
C VAL A 718 -22.52 -37.08 14.73
N ARG A 719 -22.85 -38.34 15.06
CA ARG A 719 -22.90 -39.44 14.10
C ARG A 719 -24.32 -39.56 13.54
N LEU A 720 -24.55 -39.01 12.35
CA LEU A 720 -25.84 -38.99 11.65
C LEU A 720 -26.21 -40.36 11.06
N GLY A 721 -25.20 -41.11 10.62
CA GLY A 721 -25.35 -42.45 10.05
C GLY A 721 -24.07 -43.28 10.21
N GLU A 722 -24.05 -44.49 9.65
CA GLU A 722 -22.89 -45.39 9.82
C GLU A 722 -21.57 -44.77 9.31
N GLN A 723 -21.65 -44.03 8.21
CA GLN A 723 -20.52 -43.41 7.53
C GLN A 723 -20.70 -41.89 7.39
N HIS A 724 -21.54 -41.29 8.23
CA HIS A 724 -21.96 -39.89 8.09
C HIS A 724 -21.91 -39.18 9.44
N TYR A 725 -21.12 -38.12 9.50
CA TYR A 725 -20.89 -37.31 10.68
C TYR A 725 -21.07 -35.82 10.35
N LEU A 726 -21.53 -35.05 11.32
CA LEU A 726 -21.54 -33.60 11.25
C LEU A 726 -20.70 -33.06 12.42
N MET A 727 -19.56 -32.47 12.08
CA MET A 727 -18.60 -31.89 13.01
C MET A 727 -18.93 -30.42 13.23
N SER A 728 -19.03 -29.99 14.50
CA SER A 728 -18.96 -28.59 14.86
C SER A 728 -17.55 -28.18 15.25
N THR A 729 -17.22 -26.91 15.00
CA THR A 729 -15.96 -26.26 15.37
C THR A 729 -16.26 -24.90 15.99
N THR A 730 -15.25 -24.25 16.56
CA THR A 730 -15.40 -22.85 16.99
C THR A 730 -15.76 -21.92 15.81
N SER A 731 -16.44 -20.80 16.09
CA SER A 731 -16.84 -19.82 15.07
C SER A 731 -15.62 -19.26 14.31
N GLY A 732 -14.55 -18.92 15.03
CA GLY A 732 -13.30 -18.42 14.44
C GLY A 732 -12.45 -19.49 13.77
N GLY A 733 -12.60 -20.76 14.19
CA GLY A 733 -11.83 -21.89 13.69
C GLY A 733 -12.39 -22.54 12.41
N ALA A 734 -13.64 -22.25 12.01
CA ALA A 734 -14.36 -22.96 10.95
C ALA A 734 -13.55 -23.20 9.66
N ALA A 735 -13.02 -22.14 9.06
CA ALA A 735 -12.23 -22.24 7.83
C ALA A 735 -10.88 -22.94 8.07
N ARG A 736 -10.25 -22.67 9.22
CA ARG A 736 -8.96 -23.25 9.61
C ARG A 736 -9.06 -24.77 9.79
N VAL A 737 -10.10 -25.26 10.47
CA VAL A 737 -10.31 -26.69 10.70
C VAL A 737 -10.55 -27.41 9.38
N LEU A 738 -11.45 -26.94 8.51
CA LEU A 738 -11.66 -27.60 7.21
C LEU A 738 -10.36 -27.63 6.38
N THR A 739 -9.64 -26.51 6.32
CA THR A 739 -8.35 -26.45 5.62
C THR A 739 -7.32 -27.43 6.22
N TRP A 740 -7.31 -27.57 7.54
CA TRP A 740 -6.46 -28.53 8.24
C TRP A 740 -6.79 -29.96 7.83
N LEU A 741 -8.07 -30.34 7.86
CA LEU A 741 -8.50 -31.67 7.46
C LEU A 741 -8.17 -31.97 5.99
N GLU A 742 -8.46 -31.03 5.09
CA GLU A 742 -8.15 -31.14 3.66
C GLU A 742 -6.65 -31.30 3.43
N ARG A 743 -5.80 -30.55 4.14
CA ARG A 743 -4.34 -30.73 4.06
C ARG A 743 -3.95 -32.17 4.36
N TRP A 744 -4.37 -32.72 5.50
CA TRP A 744 -3.99 -34.09 5.88
C TRP A 744 -4.52 -35.15 4.92
N VAL A 745 -5.79 -35.04 4.51
CA VAL A 745 -6.39 -35.99 3.57
C VAL A 745 -5.72 -35.90 2.19
N GLN A 746 -5.39 -34.70 1.69
CA GLN A 746 -4.79 -34.54 0.37
C GLN A 746 -3.29 -34.86 0.34
N THR A 747 -2.53 -34.54 1.39
CA THR A 747 -1.06 -34.65 1.37
C THR A 747 -0.52 -35.88 2.08
N GLU A 748 -1.16 -36.34 3.15
CA GLU A 748 -0.64 -37.45 3.98
C GLU A 748 -1.47 -38.73 3.84
N TRP A 749 -2.78 -38.60 3.65
CA TRP A 749 -3.71 -39.73 3.57
C TRP A 749 -4.58 -39.75 2.30
N PRO A 750 -3.99 -39.62 1.09
CA PRO A 750 -4.76 -39.50 -0.17
C PRO A 750 -5.63 -40.72 -0.48
N ASP A 751 -5.35 -41.87 0.11
CA ASP A 751 -6.13 -43.10 -0.06
C ASP A 751 -7.36 -43.20 0.88
N MET A 752 -7.54 -42.27 1.83
CA MET A 752 -8.73 -42.26 2.69
C MET A 752 -9.99 -41.98 1.88
N LYS A 753 -10.96 -42.89 1.97
CA LYS A 753 -12.27 -42.76 1.33
C LYS A 753 -13.19 -41.92 2.22
N VAL A 754 -12.94 -40.61 2.24
CA VAL A 754 -13.71 -39.62 3.00
C VAL A 754 -13.93 -38.38 2.15
N ARG A 755 -15.09 -37.75 2.32
CA ARG A 755 -15.44 -36.46 1.71
C ARG A 755 -15.86 -35.51 2.82
N MET A 756 -15.43 -34.26 2.71
CA MET A 756 -15.71 -33.22 3.67
C MET A 756 -16.35 -32.05 2.93
N THR A 757 -17.37 -31.44 3.51
CA THR A 757 -18.04 -30.28 2.93
C THR A 757 -18.42 -29.30 4.03
N SER A 758 -18.05 -28.03 3.88
CA SER A 758 -18.55 -27.02 4.81
C SER A 758 -20.06 -26.86 4.60
N VAL A 759 -20.81 -27.01 5.69
CA VAL A 759 -22.24 -26.71 5.76
C VAL A 759 -22.52 -25.61 6.80
N THR A 760 -21.49 -24.82 7.12
CA THR A 760 -21.51 -23.74 8.12
C THR A 760 -22.65 -22.76 7.85
N ASP A 761 -22.76 -22.27 6.61
CA ASP A 761 -23.77 -21.28 6.19
C ASP A 761 -25.09 -21.92 5.74
N HIS A 762 -25.13 -23.25 5.62
CA HIS A 762 -26.34 -23.96 5.20
C HIS A 762 -27.35 -24.09 6.35
N PHE A 763 -26.85 -24.25 7.58
CA PHE A 763 -27.68 -24.41 8.78
C PHE A 763 -27.62 -23.20 9.68
N ALA A 764 -28.79 -22.68 10.05
CA ALA A 764 -28.95 -21.85 11.23
C ALA A 764 -29.10 -22.76 12.47
N THR A 765 -28.56 -22.32 13.60
CA THR A 765 -28.52 -23.10 14.84
C THR A 765 -29.00 -22.25 16.01
N PHE A 766 -30.01 -22.75 16.74
CA PHE A 766 -30.56 -22.07 17.90
C PHE A 766 -30.36 -22.93 19.15
N ALA A 767 -29.59 -22.42 20.11
CA ALA A 767 -29.43 -23.08 21.38
C ALA A 767 -30.57 -22.64 22.31
N VAL A 768 -31.52 -23.54 22.59
CA VAL A 768 -32.60 -23.34 23.56
C VAL A 768 -32.16 -23.96 24.88
N VAL A 769 -31.90 -23.13 25.89
CA VAL A 769 -31.11 -23.48 27.08
C VAL A 769 -31.87 -23.15 28.36
N GLY A 770 -31.92 -24.08 29.30
CA GLY A 770 -32.56 -23.92 30.60
C GLY A 770 -33.55 -25.05 30.93
N PRO A 771 -34.01 -25.15 32.18
CA PRO A 771 -34.92 -26.22 32.62
C PRO A 771 -36.24 -26.28 31.82
N ASN A 772 -36.74 -25.15 31.31
CA ASN A 772 -37.97 -25.12 30.50
C ASN A 772 -37.75 -25.31 28.99
N SER A 773 -36.51 -25.48 28.52
CA SER A 773 -36.18 -25.66 27.09
C SER A 773 -36.96 -26.80 26.42
N ARG A 774 -37.15 -27.92 27.13
CA ARG A 774 -37.97 -29.06 26.69
C ARG A 774 -39.44 -28.67 26.46
N LYS A 775 -40.02 -27.88 27.36
CA LYS A 775 -41.42 -27.45 27.27
C LYS A 775 -41.64 -26.54 26.07
N VAL A 776 -40.70 -25.65 25.79
CA VAL A 776 -40.69 -24.81 24.59
C VAL A 776 -40.72 -25.67 23.33
N LEU A 777 -39.81 -26.65 23.22
CA LEU A 777 -39.73 -27.48 22.01
C LEU A 777 -40.97 -28.34 21.77
N ARG A 778 -41.57 -28.92 22.82
CA ARG A 778 -42.82 -29.71 22.71
C ARG A 778 -43.99 -28.92 22.11
N LYS A 779 -43.99 -27.59 22.19
CA LYS A 779 -45.04 -26.76 21.59
C LYS A 779 -44.93 -26.62 20.07
N VAL A 780 -43.71 -26.72 19.54
CA VAL A 780 -43.39 -26.46 18.12
C VAL A 780 -42.85 -27.68 17.38
N CYS A 781 -42.62 -28.78 18.08
CA CYS A 781 -42.15 -30.05 17.54
C CYS A 781 -43.09 -31.18 18.01
N ARG A 782 -43.76 -31.84 17.05
CA ARG A 782 -44.81 -32.85 17.33
C ARG A 782 -44.38 -34.29 17.08
N ASP A 783 -43.24 -34.48 16.42
CA ASP A 783 -42.75 -35.77 15.91
C ASP A 783 -41.52 -36.31 16.67
N ILE A 784 -41.08 -35.63 17.74
CA ILE A 784 -39.98 -36.07 18.61
C ILE A 784 -40.46 -36.20 20.06
N ASP A 785 -40.15 -37.34 20.70
CA ASP A 785 -40.27 -37.48 22.16
C ASP A 785 -39.03 -36.89 22.85
N PHE A 786 -39.25 -35.87 23.68
CA PHE A 786 -38.22 -35.17 24.43
C PHE A 786 -38.04 -35.68 25.88
N SER A 787 -38.69 -36.77 26.29
CA SER A 787 -38.44 -37.41 27.59
C SER A 787 -36.95 -37.75 27.76
N ASN A 788 -36.41 -37.79 28.99
CA ASN A 788 -34.98 -38.10 29.16
C ASN A 788 -34.61 -39.50 28.65
N GLU A 789 -35.54 -40.46 28.77
CA GLU A 789 -35.37 -41.82 28.28
C GLU A 789 -35.28 -41.86 26.75
N ALA A 790 -36.21 -41.19 26.05
CA ALA A 790 -36.23 -41.17 24.59
C ALA A 790 -35.18 -40.26 23.98
N PHE A 791 -34.75 -39.19 24.66
CA PHE A 791 -33.77 -38.22 24.17
C PHE A 791 -32.68 -37.93 25.23
N PRO A 792 -31.79 -38.89 25.51
CA PRO A 792 -30.75 -38.76 26.54
C PRO A 792 -29.70 -37.69 26.19
N PHE A 793 -28.95 -37.22 27.18
CA PHE A 793 -27.84 -36.28 26.98
C PHE A 793 -26.84 -36.76 25.92
N MET A 794 -26.30 -35.83 25.13
CA MET A 794 -25.37 -36.10 24.01
C MET A 794 -25.96 -37.07 22.98
N SER A 795 -27.24 -36.90 22.66
CA SER A 795 -27.90 -37.58 21.55
C SER A 795 -28.52 -36.60 20.56
N PHE A 796 -29.04 -37.17 19.46
CA PHE A 796 -29.51 -36.46 18.29
C PHE A 796 -30.82 -37.06 17.77
N ARG A 797 -31.74 -36.22 17.29
CA ARG A 797 -32.98 -36.62 16.62
C ARG A 797 -33.23 -35.77 15.38
N GLU A 798 -33.81 -36.38 14.35
CA GLU A 798 -34.39 -35.67 13.19
C GLU A 798 -35.91 -35.62 13.35
N GLY A 799 -36.51 -34.51 12.94
CA GLY A 799 -37.94 -34.28 12.99
C GLY A 799 -38.27 -32.91 12.43
N THR A 800 -39.29 -32.25 12.97
CA THR A 800 -39.73 -30.94 12.52
C THR A 800 -39.84 -29.94 13.67
N VAL A 801 -39.47 -28.68 13.41
CA VAL A 801 -39.70 -27.55 14.33
C VAL A 801 -40.41 -26.46 13.55
N ALA A 802 -41.61 -26.09 13.99
CA ALA A 802 -42.50 -25.19 13.27
C ALA A 802 -42.69 -25.63 11.79
N ASP A 803 -42.94 -26.92 11.60
CA ASP A 803 -43.12 -27.61 10.30
C ASP A 803 -41.91 -27.55 9.35
N VAL A 804 -40.74 -27.09 9.84
CA VAL A 804 -39.48 -27.08 9.10
C VAL A 804 -38.64 -28.31 9.48
N PRO A 805 -38.08 -29.06 8.50
CA PRO A 805 -37.14 -30.14 8.78
C PRO A 805 -35.98 -29.67 9.64
N ALA A 806 -35.78 -30.34 10.78
CA ALA A 806 -34.86 -29.92 11.81
C ALA A 806 -34.02 -31.09 12.33
N ARG A 807 -32.81 -30.75 12.73
CA ARG A 807 -31.85 -31.60 13.43
C ARG A 807 -31.72 -31.07 14.85
N ILE A 808 -32.11 -31.85 15.84
CA ILE A 808 -32.04 -31.42 17.24
C ILE A 808 -30.98 -32.23 17.95
N MET A 809 -30.04 -31.54 18.60
CA MET A 809 -28.97 -32.16 19.38
C MET A 809 -29.11 -31.74 20.84
N ARG A 810 -29.07 -32.69 21.77
CA ARG A 810 -29.08 -32.38 23.21
C ARG A 810 -27.64 -32.13 23.70
N ILE A 811 -27.12 -30.96 23.33
CA ILE A 811 -25.78 -30.45 23.63
C ILE A 811 -25.93 -29.24 24.55
N SER A 812 -25.05 -29.10 25.54
CA SER A 812 -25.06 -27.99 26.48
C SER A 812 -23.66 -27.43 26.67
N PHE A 813 -23.54 -26.12 26.45
CA PHE A 813 -22.34 -25.34 26.79
C PHE A 813 -22.54 -24.47 28.04
N SER A 814 -23.63 -24.68 28.77
CA SER A 814 -23.96 -23.95 30.01
C SER A 814 -24.04 -24.85 31.24
N GLY A 815 -24.16 -26.17 31.06
CA GLY A 815 -24.46 -27.09 32.16
C GLY A 815 -25.96 -27.23 32.48
N GLU A 816 -26.84 -26.44 31.84
CA GLU A 816 -28.29 -26.67 31.91
C GLU A 816 -28.73 -27.74 30.90
N LEU A 817 -29.98 -28.23 31.05
CA LEU A 817 -30.70 -28.85 29.94
C LEU A 817 -30.71 -27.90 28.74
N ALA A 818 -30.30 -28.40 27.57
CA ALA A 818 -30.20 -27.60 26.36
C ALA A 818 -30.39 -28.44 25.11
N TYR A 819 -30.92 -27.79 24.08
CA TYR A 819 -31.12 -28.35 22.75
C TYR A 819 -30.65 -27.37 21.69
N GLU A 820 -29.78 -27.82 20.80
CA GLU A 820 -29.40 -27.09 19.60
C GLU A 820 -30.31 -27.51 18.44
N VAL A 821 -31.14 -26.57 17.98
CA VAL A 821 -32.05 -26.75 16.84
C VAL A 821 -31.34 -26.28 15.58
N ASN A 822 -31.00 -27.20 14.70
CA ASN A 822 -30.39 -26.93 13.39
C ASN A 822 -31.45 -27.01 12.29
N VAL A 823 -31.63 -25.92 11.55
CA VAL A 823 -32.58 -25.81 10.42
C VAL A 823 -31.92 -25.17 9.21
N PRO A 824 -32.43 -25.40 7.99
CA PRO A 824 -31.98 -24.65 6.82
C PRO A 824 -32.03 -23.14 7.06
N ALA A 825 -30.93 -22.43 6.77
CA ALA A 825 -30.78 -21.02 7.14
C ALA A 825 -31.85 -20.09 6.53
N ASN A 826 -32.40 -20.45 5.36
CA ASN A 826 -33.49 -19.71 4.72
C ASN A 826 -34.82 -19.75 5.50
N ALA A 827 -35.02 -20.76 6.36
CA ALA A 827 -36.18 -20.87 7.26
C ALA A 827 -35.87 -20.35 8.68
N GLY A 828 -34.62 -19.96 8.95
CA GLY A 828 -34.12 -19.72 10.30
C GLY A 828 -34.90 -18.65 11.08
N ARG A 829 -35.21 -17.50 10.46
CA ARG A 829 -35.98 -16.43 11.11
C ARG A 829 -37.36 -16.89 11.56
N GLY A 830 -38.10 -17.59 10.70
CA GLY A 830 -39.44 -18.08 11.05
C GLY A 830 -39.41 -19.09 12.20
N VAL A 831 -38.43 -19.99 12.21
CA VAL A 831 -38.26 -20.96 13.30
C VAL A 831 -37.84 -20.27 14.61
N TRP A 832 -36.95 -19.28 14.55
CA TRP A 832 -36.56 -18.47 15.72
C TRP A 832 -37.76 -17.76 16.35
N GLU A 833 -38.56 -17.07 15.53
CA GLU A 833 -39.77 -16.37 15.98
C GLU A 833 -40.80 -17.35 16.58
N ALA A 834 -40.96 -18.55 16.00
CA ALA A 834 -41.83 -19.59 16.55
C ALA A 834 -41.34 -20.11 17.91
N LEU A 835 -40.03 -20.29 18.09
CA LEU A 835 -39.44 -20.69 19.36
C LEU A 835 -39.60 -19.59 20.43
N MET A 836 -39.38 -18.33 20.06
CA MET A 836 -39.61 -17.17 20.92
C MET A 836 -41.08 -17.10 21.38
N ALA A 837 -42.03 -17.23 20.45
CA ALA A 837 -43.46 -17.24 20.78
C ALA A 837 -43.86 -18.42 21.68
N ALA A 838 -43.35 -19.62 21.40
CA ALA A 838 -43.63 -20.80 22.21
C ALA A 838 -43.09 -20.67 23.64
N GLY A 839 -41.99 -19.93 23.82
CA GLY A 839 -41.34 -19.71 25.11
C GLY A 839 -41.84 -18.51 25.92
N GLU A 840 -42.76 -17.70 25.39
CA GLU A 840 -43.25 -16.47 26.05
C GLU A 840 -43.82 -16.75 27.44
N GLU A 841 -44.61 -17.83 27.62
CA GLU A 841 -45.17 -18.20 28.93
C GLU A 841 -44.09 -18.59 29.98
N PHE A 842 -42.87 -18.85 29.52
CA PHE A 842 -41.71 -19.20 30.35
C PHE A 842 -40.71 -18.04 30.46
N ASP A 843 -41.06 -16.84 29.99
CA ASP A 843 -40.16 -15.67 29.93
C ASP A 843 -38.86 -15.97 29.16
N ILE A 844 -39.00 -16.61 27.99
CA ILE A 844 -37.84 -16.94 27.15
C ILE A 844 -37.02 -15.69 26.83
N THR A 845 -35.75 -15.75 27.21
CA THR A 845 -34.86 -14.59 27.11
C THR A 845 -33.80 -14.81 26.03
N PRO A 846 -33.74 -13.98 24.98
CA PRO A 846 -32.64 -14.02 24.04
C PRO A 846 -31.36 -13.56 24.75
N TYR A 847 -30.25 -14.26 24.52
CA TYR A 847 -28.97 -13.90 25.13
C TYR A 847 -27.83 -13.98 24.11
N GLY A 848 -26.80 -13.16 24.34
CA GLY A 848 -25.65 -13.03 23.46
C GLY A 848 -24.40 -13.78 23.94
N THR A 849 -23.27 -13.46 23.32
CA THR A 849 -21.98 -14.08 23.61
C THR A 849 -21.47 -13.80 25.01
N GLU A 850 -21.77 -12.64 25.61
CA GLU A 850 -21.31 -12.34 26.96
C GLU A 850 -21.97 -13.27 27.99
N THR A 851 -23.30 -13.42 27.93
CA THR A 851 -24.03 -14.37 28.77
C THR A 851 -23.58 -15.80 28.50
N MET A 852 -23.32 -16.18 27.25
CA MET A 852 -22.73 -17.48 26.92
C MET A 852 -21.38 -17.68 27.63
N HIS A 853 -20.51 -16.66 27.64
CA HIS A 853 -19.21 -16.70 28.32
C HIS A 853 -19.31 -16.83 29.84
N VAL A 854 -20.29 -16.17 30.47
CA VAL A 854 -20.54 -16.36 31.92
C VAL A 854 -20.99 -17.80 32.19
N LEU A 855 -22.00 -18.29 31.47
CA LEU A 855 -22.62 -19.59 31.72
C LEU A 855 -21.64 -20.76 31.53
N ARG A 856 -20.77 -20.69 30.52
CA ARG A 856 -19.73 -21.69 30.29
C ARG A 856 -18.61 -21.62 31.33
N ALA A 857 -18.24 -20.42 31.78
CA ALA A 857 -17.19 -20.22 32.75
C ALA A 857 -17.61 -20.70 34.15
N GLU A 858 -18.89 -20.57 34.50
CA GLU A 858 -19.47 -21.18 35.71
C GLU A 858 -19.27 -22.71 35.74
N LYS A 859 -19.22 -23.36 34.58
CA LYS A 859 -18.95 -24.80 34.41
C LYS A 859 -17.48 -25.15 34.17
N GLY A 860 -16.59 -24.15 34.09
CA GLY A 860 -15.18 -24.36 33.79
C GLY A 860 -14.90 -24.83 32.35
N TYR A 861 -15.84 -24.63 31.43
CA TYR A 861 -15.62 -24.95 30.01
C TYR A 861 -14.72 -23.90 29.36
N ILE A 862 -13.82 -24.35 28.48
CA ILE A 862 -12.86 -23.50 27.80
C ILE A 862 -13.48 -22.78 26.59
N ILE A 863 -12.91 -21.64 26.24
CA ILE A 863 -13.02 -21.04 24.91
C ILE A 863 -11.65 -21.06 24.26
N VAL A 864 -11.52 -21.77 23.14
CA VAL A 864 -10.28 -21.78 22.35
C VAL A 864 -9.98 -20.37 21.87
N GLY A 865 -8.77 -19.90 22.14
CA GLY A 865 -8.30 -18.54 21.86
C GLY A 865 -8.41 -17.57 23.05
N GLN A 866 -9.17 -17.93 24.08
CA GLN A 866 -9.26 -17.16 25.33
C GLN A 866 -8.60 -17.90 26.49
N ASP A 867 -9.01 -19.14 26.76
CA ASP A 867 -8.37 -19.99 27.79
C ASP A 867 -7.20 -20.81 27.23
N THR A 868 -6.99 -20.73 25.91
CA THR A 868 -5.85 -21.33 25.20
C THR A 868 -5.15 -20.28 24.35
N ASP A 869 -3.83 -20.22 24.43
CA ASP A 869 -2.99 -19.22 23.73
C ASP A 869 -2.04 -19.86 22.69
N GLY A 870 -2.32 -21.09 22.26
CA GLY A 870 -1.45 -21.89 21.42
C GLY A 870 -0.30 -22.58 22.17
N SER A 871 -0.24 -22.46 23.50
CA SER A 871 0.74 -23.17 24.34
C SER A 871 0.12 -24.15 25.34
N MET A 872 -1.20 -24.32 25.31
CA MET A 872 -1.96 -25.13 26.25
C MET A 872 -2.25 -26.53 25.68
N THR A 873 -1.82 -27.56 26.41
CA THR A 873 -2.12 -28.96 26.11
C THR A 873 -3.43 -29.40 26.79
N PRO A 874 -4.02 -30.54 26.40
CA PRO A 874 -5.16 -31.11 27.14
C PRO A 874 -4.88 -31.33 28.63
N PHE A 875 -3.64 -31.64 29.01
CA PHE A 875 -3.25 -31.84 30.42
C PHE A 875 -3.21 -30.51 31.18
N ASP A 876 -2.73 -29.46 30.54
CA ASP A 876 -2.72 -28.12 31.12
C ASP A 876 -4.15 -27.63 31.40
N LEU A 877 -5.12 -28.02 30.58
CA LEU A 877 -6.54 -27.65 30.74
C LEU A 877 -7.30 -28.55 31.74
N GLY A 878 -6.63 -29.51 32.39
CA GLY A 878 -7.31 -30.49 33.25
C GLY A 878 -8.14 -31.53 32.48
N MET A 879 -8.00 -31.58 31.16
CA MET A 879 -8.78 -32.43 30.24
C MET A 879 -7.96 -33.61 29.70
N GLY A 880 -6.86 -33.97 30.38
CA GLY A 880 -5.98 -35.08 30.00
C GLY A 880 -6.70 -36.43 29.87
N GLY A 881 -7.82 -36.61 30.56
CA GLY A 881 -8.68 -37.79 30.44
C GLY A 881 -9.31 -37.98 29.05
N LEU A 882 -9.41 -36.92 28.24
CA LEU A 882 -9.88 -37.02 26.84
C LEU A 882 -8.81 -37.56 25.90
N VAL A 883 -7.53 -37.57 26.29
CA VAL A 883 -6.47 -38.11 25.46
C VAL A 883 -6.49 -39.63 25.52
N ALA A 884 -6.85 -40.26 24.40
CA ALA A 884 -6.97 -41.71 24.33
C ALA A 884 -5.61 -42.38 24.58
N LYS A 885 -5.58 -43.39 25.46
CA LYS A 885 -4.34 -44.13 25.77
C LYS A 885 -3.92 -45.06 24.63
N THR A 886 -4.88 -45.71 23.98
CA THR A 886 -4.66 -46.87 23.09
C THR A 886 -4.59 -46.55 21.60
N LYS A 887 -5.07 -45.38 21.15
CA LYS A 887 -4.97 -44.95 19.75
C LYS A 887 -3.97 -43.81 19.60
N ASP A 888 -3.43 -43.63 18.40
CA ASP A 888 -2.67 -42.43 18.06
C ASP A 888 -3.59 -41.33 17.50
N CYS A 889 -3.11 -40.09 17.52
CA CYS A 889 -3.75 -38.95 16.88
C CYS A 889 -2.73 -37.83 16.62
N LEU A 890 -3.11 -36.86 15.79
CA LEU A 890 -2.32 -35.67 15.56
C LEU A 890 -1.95 -34.99 16.89
N GLY A 891 -0.71 -34.52 16.99
CA GLY A 891 -0.17 -33.85 18.18
C GLY A 891 0.18 -34.74 19.37
N LYS A 892 -0.34 -35.98 19.45
CA LYS A 892 -0.13 -36.86 20.63
C LYS A 892 1.34 -37.14 20.90
N ARG A 893 2.14 -37.38 19.84
CA ARG A 893 3.59 -37.59 19.95
C ARG A 893 4.30 -36.44 20.66
N SER A 894 3.83 -35.21 20.46
CA SER A 894 4.45 -34.02 21.04
C SER A 894 4.17 -33.87 22.53
N LEU A 895 3.10 -34.48 23.05
CA LEU A 895 2.75 -34.43 24.49
C LEU A 895 3.83 -35.04 25.39
N THR A 896 4.69 -35.92 24.86
CA THR A 896 5.78 -36.56 25.62
C THR A 896 7.14 -35.85 25.51
N ARG A 897 7.21 -34.70 24.83
CA ARG A 897 8.44 -33.89 24.76
C ARG A 897 8.78 -33.32 26.12
N SER A 898 10.06 -33.01 26.34
CA SER A 898 10.54 -32.47 27.63
C SER A 898 9.75 -31.26 28.13
N ASP A 899 9.35 -30.34 27.25
CA ASP A 899 8.59 -29.15 27.66
C ASP A 899 7.12 -29.42 28.01
N THR A 900 6.43 -30.32 27.30
CA THR A 900 5.02 -30.66 27.56
C THR A 900 4.87 -31.69 28.66
N ALA A 901 5.91 -32.50 28.90
CA ALA A 901 5.97 -33.49 29.96
C ALA A 901 6.52 -32.94 31.29
N LYS A 902 7.10 -31.72 31.30
CA LYS A 902 7.64 -31.14 32.54
C LYS A 902 6.54 -30.85 33.55
N GLU A 903 6.90 -30.95 34.83
CA GLU A 903 6.06 -30.50 35.92
C GLU A 903 6.00 -28.96 35.99
N GLY A 904 4.99 -28.43 36.68
CA GLY A 904 4.89 -26.99 36.94
C GLY A 904 4.52 -26.13 35.71
N ARG A 905 4.03 -26.75 34.62
CA ARG A 905 3.39 -26.03 33.51
C ARG A 905 2.21 -25.19 34.02
N LYS A 906 1.84 -24.15 33.26
CA LYS A 906 0.62 -23.39 33.57
C LYS A 906 -0.59 -24.31 33.36
N GLN A 907 -1.45 -24.39 34.36
CA GLN A 907 -2.62 -25.26 34.35
C GLN A 907 -3.87 -24.44 34.67
N LEU A 908 -4.97 -24.77 34.01
CA LEU A 908 -6.27 -24.13 34.16
C LEU A 908 -6.84 -24.42 35.56
N VAL A 909 -7.18 -23.35 36.27
CA VAL A 909 -7.76 -23.34 37.60
C VAL A 909 -8.85 -22.28 37.70
N GLY A 910 -9.65 -22.34 38.75
CA GLY A 910 -10.54 -21.25 39.14
C GLY A 910 -9.88 -20.32 40.16
N LEU A 911 -10.34 -19.08 40.23
CA LEU A 911 -9.99 -18.09 41.23
C LEU A 911 -11.26 -17.50 41.83
N LEU A 912 -11.22 -17.33 43.15
CA LEU A 912 -12.28 -16.72 43.94
C LEU A 912 -11.68 -15.54 44.71
N THR A 913 -12.10 -14.31 44.39
CA THR A 913 -11.58 -13.11 45.06
C THR A 913 -12.04 -13.03 46.51
N ASP A 914 -11.20 -12.43 47.35
CA ASP A 914 -11.53 -12.16 48.76
C ASP A 914 -12.70 -11.17 48.88
N ASP A 915 -12.77 -10.17 47.99
CA ASP A 915 -13.97 -9.36 47.77
C ASP A 915 -14.87 -10.06 46.74
N PRO A 916 -16.00 -10.65 47.13
CA PRO A 916 -16.88 -11.39 46.22
C PRO A 916 -17.54 -10.51 45.16
N ALA A 917 -17.53 -9.18 45.29
CA ALA A 917 -18.07 -8.28 44.28
C ALA A 917 -17.03 -7.89 43.22
N TYR A 918 -15.74 -8.10 43.50
CA TYR A 918 -14.67 -7.64 42.62
C TYR A 918 -14.44 -8.59 41.45
N VAL A 919 -14.78 -8.16 40.24
CA VAL A 919 -14.45 -8.87 39.00
C VAL A 919 -13.01 -8.55 38.59
N LEU A 920 -12.20 -9.58 38.38
CA LEU A 920 -10.81 -9.41 37.96
C LEU A 920 -10.77 -9.01 36.49
N PRO A 921 -9.96 -8.03 36.07
CA PRO A 921 -9.77 -7.79 34.65
C PRO A 921 -9.13 -9.02 33.98
N GLU A 922 -9.66 -9.46 32.85
CA GLU A 922 -9.04 -10.51 32.03
C GLU A 922 -7.63 -10.06 31.59
N GLY A 923 -6.66 -10.98 31.58
CA GLY A 923 -5.25 -10.69 31.33
C GLY A 923 -4.45 -10.21 32.55
N SER A 924 -5.09 -10.01 33.71
CA SER A 924 -4.40 -9.67 34.96
C SER A 924 -3.35 -10.71 35.34
N GLN A 925 -2.21 -10.25 35.85
CA GLN A 925 -1.09 -11.12 36.19
C GLN A 925 -1.24 -11.71 37.59
N ILE A 926 -0.91 -12.98 37.73
CA ILE A 926 -0.99 -13.69 39.00
C ILE A 926 0.40 -13.73 39.63
N LEU A 927 0.51 -13.19 40.83
CA LEU A 927 1.73 -13.05 41.60
C LEU A 927 1.65 -13.91 42.87
N PRO A 928 2.80 -14.23 43.50
CA PRO A 928 2.81 -14.82 44.82
C PRO A 928 2.00 -13.98 45.82
N ASN A 929 1.39 -14.65 46.82
CA ASN A 929 0.56 -13.98 47.81
C ASN A 929 1.30 -12.80 48.49
N GLY A 930 0.65 -11.66 48.58
CA GLY A 930 1.19 -10.45 49.22
C GLY A 930 2.13 -9.63 48.34
N VAL A 931 2.45 -10.09 47.13
CA VAL A 931 3.29 -9.36 46.17
C VAL A 931 2.42 -8.45 45.32
N ARG A 932 2.87 -7.21 45.09
CA ARG A 932 2.21 -6.22 44.22
C ARG A 932 3.06 -5.90 43.00
N GLY A 933 2.40 -5.64 41.88
CA GLY A 933 3.06 -5.13 40.68
C GLY A 933 3.42 -3.65 40.81
N PRO A 934 4.32 -3.14 39.95
CA PRO A 934 4.55 -1.70 39.84
C PRO A 934 3.30 -0.99 39.33
N ALA A 935 3.14 0.28 39.68
CA ALA A 935 2.07 1.11 39.13
C ALA A 935 2.23 1.31 37.61
N ALA A 936 1.16 1.71 36.92
CA ALA A 936 1.22 2.04 35.50
C ALA A 936 2.38 3.02 35.20
N ASN A 937 3.14 2.72 34.14
CA ASN A 937 4.32 3.50 33.71
C ASN A 937 5.50 3.54 34.69
N GLN A 938 5.56 2.63 35.67
CA GLN A 938 6.74 2.41 36.51
C GLN A 938 7.42 1.09 36.18
N VAL A 939 8.75 1.08 36.18
CA VAL A 939 9.55 -0.13 36.03
C VAL A 939 10.01 -0.54 37.43
N ALA A 940 9.71 -1.77 37.85
CA ALA A 940 10.22 -2.30 39.10
C ALA A 940 11.75 -2.49 39.00
N ASP A 941 12.48 -2.21 40.08
CA ASP A 941 13.95 -2.40 40.13
C ASP A 941 14.37 -3.87 39.94
N THR A 942 13.47 -4.80 40.25
CA THR A 942 13.65 -6.24 40.02
C THR A 942 12.43 -6.86 39.34
N PRO A 943 12.61 -7.83 38.42
CA PRO A 943 11.49 -8.51 37.80
C PRO A 943 10.63 -9.26 38.83
N VAL A 944 9.34 -8.97 38.85
CA VAL A 944 8.38 -9.69 39.71
C VAL A 944 8.03 -11.03 39.05
N PRO A 945 8.22 -12.18 39.72
CA PRO A 945 7.93 -13.48 39.13
C PRO A 945 6.42 -13.70 38.97
N MET A 946 5.98 -13.85 37.71
CA MET A 946 4.59 -14.16 37.37
C MET A 946 4.32 -15.67 37.45
N LEU A 947 3.29 -16.04 38.20
CA LEU A 947 2.81 -17.41 38.35
C LEU A 947 1.85 -17.82 37.23
N GLY A 948 1.18 -16.85 36.61
CA GLY A 948 0.06 -17.13 35.71
C GLY A 948 -0.66 -15.86 35.28
N HIS A 949 -1.81 -16.02 34.65
CA HIS A 949 -2.72 -14.91 34.34
C HIS A 949 -4.18 -15.36 34.34
N VAL A 950 -5.08 -14.39 34.51
CA VAL A 950 -6.53 -14.57 34.39
C VAL A 950 -6.89 -14.68 32.91
N THR A 951 -7.63 -15.72 32.53
CA THR A 951 -8.08 -15.94 31.14
C THR A 951 -9.52 -15.50 30.93
N SER A 952 -10.38 -15.75 31.91
CA SER A 952 -11.81 -15.41 31.85
C SER A 952 -12.29 -14.89 33.20
N SER A 953 -13.07 -13.81 33.28
CA SER A 953 -13.59 -13.33 34.57
C SER A 953 -14.92 -12.61 34.48
N TYR A 954 -15.85 -12.98 35.37
CA TYR A 954 -17.23 -12.50 35.33
C TYR A 954 -17.78 -12.33 36.73
N TYR A 955 -18.86 -11.55 36.85
CA TYR A 955 -19.76 -11.64 37.99
C TYR A 955 -20.82 -12.70 37.70
N SER A 956 -20.88 -13.76 38.52
CA SER A 956 -21.91 -14.80 38.41
C SER A 956 -23.13 -14.40 39.25
N PRO A 957 -24.28 -14.10 38.63
CA PRO A 957 -25.47 -13.69 39.37
C PRO A 957 -26.12 -14.85 40.14
N ILE A 958 -25.97 -16.09 39.66
CA ILE A 958 -26.50 -17.28 40.35
C ILE A 958 -25.68 -17.62 41.61
N LEU A 959 -24.37 -17.41 41.58
CA LEU A 959 -23.47 -17.58 42.73
C LEU A 959 -23.40 -16.32 43.62
N LYS A 960 -23.94 -15.19 43.14
CA LYS A 960 -23.90 -13.86 43.78
C LYS A 960 -22.47 -13.40 44.10
N ARG A 961 -21.52 -13.70 43.21
CA ARG A 961 -20.12 -13.35 43.37
C ARG A 961 -19.34 -13.36 42.05
N SER A 962 -18.19 -12.72 42.04
CA SER A 962 -17.20 -12.86 40.97
C SER A 962 -16.55 -14.23 40.97
N ILE A 963 -16.28 -14.70 39.76
CA ILE A 963 -15.54 -15.91 39.43
C ILE A 963 -14.50 -15.58 38.36
N ALA A 964 -13.39 -16.31 38.34
CA ALA A 964 -12.43 -16.19 37.25
C ALA A 964 -11.77 -17.53 36.95
N MET A 965 -11.59 -17.83 35.66
CA MET A 965 -10.71 -18.89 35.20
C MET A 965 -9.32 -18.30 34.94
N ALA A 966 -8.30 -19.08 35.23
CA ALA A 966 -6.91 -18.63 35.13
C ALA A 966 -5.98 -19.80 34.83
N VAL A 967 -4.81 -19.50 34.30
CA VAL A 967 -3.74 -20.49 34.10
C VAL A 967 -2.59 -20.19 35.05
N VAL A 968 -2.29 -21.12 35.95
CA VAL A 968 -1.29 -20.96 37.03
C VAL A 968 -0.23 -22.06 36.95
N LYS A 969 1.06 -21.70 37.07
CA LYS A 969 2.18 -22.66 37.12
C LYS A 969 1.97 -23.68 38.26
N GLY A 970 1.79 -24.94 37.88
CA GLY A 970 1.48 -26.05 38.79
C GLY A 970 0.12 -25.92 39.47
N GLY A 971 -0.83 -25.19 38.87
CA GLY A 971 -2.09 -24.77 39.49
C GLY A 971 -2.93 -25.91 40.05
N LEU A 972 -2.94 -27.09 39.41
CA LEU A 972 -3.74 -28.23 39.89
C LEU A 972 -3.30 -28.72 41.27
N GLY A 973 -2.03 -28.53 41.63
CA GLY A 973 -1.47 -28.89 42.94
C GLY A 973 -1.62 -27.81 44.01
N LYS A 974 -2.29 -26.67 43.72
CA LYS A 974 -2.33 -25.47 44.57
C LYS A 974 -3.73 -25.09 45.04
N MET A 975 -4.66 -26.05 45.04
CA MET A 975 -6.04 -25.80 45.46
C MET A 975 -6.09 -25.30 46.91
N GLY A 976 -6.79 -24.19 47.14
CA GLY A 976 -6.90 -23.52 48.44
C GLY A 976 -5.78 -22.49 48.72
N GLU A 977 -4.72 -22.43 47.92
CA GLU A 977 -3.67 -21.42 48.09
C GLU A 977 -4.16 -20.01 47.73
N LYS A 978 -3.65 -19.00 48.43
CA LYS A 978 -3.88 -17.59 48.10
C LYS A 978 -2.85 -17.07 47.09
N VAL A 979 -3.29 -16.19 46.21
CA VAL A 979 -2.47 -15.46 45.24
C VAL A 979 -2.87 -13.98 45.21
N SER A 980 -1.97 -13.14 44.70
CA SER A 980 -2.26 -11.74 44.43
C SER A 980 -2.44 -11.54 42.92
N VAL A 981 -3.59 -11.02 42.49
CA VAL A 981 -3.90 -10.72 41.09
C VAL A 981 -3.75 -9.23 40.87
N ASP A 982 -2.84 -8.83 39.99
CA ASP A 982 -2.46 -7.44 39.78
C ASP A 982 -2.61 -7.02 38.32
N LEU A 983 -3.18 -5.83 38.12
CA LEU A 983 -3.09 -5.08 36.88
C LEU A 983 -2.82 -3.61 37.20
N ASN A 984 -1.69 -3.08 36.72
CA ASN A 984 -1.27 -1.69 36.88
C ASN A 984 -1.19 -1.20 38.35
N GLY A 985 -0.81 -2.09 39.28
CA GLY A 985 -0.65 -1.78 40.70
C GLY A 985 -1.94 -1.88 41.52
N LYS A 986 -3.08 -2.20 40.87
CA LYS A 986 -4.32 -2.56 41.57
C LYS A 986 -4.32 -4.07 41.81
N SER A 987 -4.09 -4.44 43.06
CA SER A 987 -3.97 -5.84 43.48
C SER A 987 -5.21 -6.32 44.25
N MET A 988 -5.72 -7.49 43.89
CA MET A 988 -6.79 -8.21 44.59
C MET A 988 -6.30 -9.59 45.01
N ALA A 989 -6.52 -9.96 46.28
CA ALA A 989 -6.24 -11.31 46.74
C ALA A 989 -7.33 -12.28 46.24
N ALA A 990 -6.92 -13.48 45.81
CA ALA A 990 -7.82 -14.53 45.38
C ALA A 990 -7.32 -15.91 45.83
N THR A 991 -8.26 -16.84 46.02
CA THR A 991 -7.98 -18.24 46.34
C THR A 991 -8.10 -19.11 45.10
N ILE A 992 -7.09 -19.95 44.85
CA ILE A 992 -7.10 -20.97 43.79
C ILE A 992 -8.12 -22.06 44.14
N THR A 993 -8.98 -22.39 43.20
CA THR A 993 -10.04 -23.40 43.35
C THR A 993 -10.21 -24.22 42.06
N SER A 994 -11.14 -25.16 42.06
CA SER A 994 -11.63 -25.82 40.85
C SER A 994 -12.17 -24.78 39.85
N PRO A 995 -11.90 -24.92 38.54
CA PRO A 995 -12.50 -24.06 37.52
C PRO A 995 -14.01 -24.30 37.36
N VAL A 996 -14.58 -25.33 37.99
CA VAL A 996 -16.03 -25.61 37.99
C VAL A 996 -16.66 -24.99 39.25
N PHE A 997 -17.40 -23.89 39.08
CA PHE A 997 -17.97 -23.10 40.18
C PHE A 997 -19.42 -23.43 40.49
N TYR A 998 -20.18 -23.92 39.51
CA TYR A 998 -21.62 -24.15 39.62
C TYR A 998 -22.01 -25.58 39.22
N ASP A 999 -22.89 -26.21 40.02
CA ASP A 999 -23.45 -27.54 39.76
C ASP A 999 -22.36 -28.60 39.47
N VAL A 1000 -21.43 -28.79 40.40
CA VAL A 1000 -20.25 -29.67 40.21
C VAL A 1000 -20.66 -31.11 39.89
N GLU A 1001 -21.79 -31.58 40.43
CA GLU A 1001 -22.34 -32.92 40.20
C GLU A 1001 -23.07 -33.07 38.86
N GLY A 1002 -23.40 -31.96 38.18
CA GLY A 1002 -24.03 -31.96 36.87
C GLY A 1002 -25.53 -32.33 36.88
N VAL A 1003 -26.22 -32.18 38.01
CA VAL A 1003 -27.60 -32.67 38.16
C VAL A 1003 -28.59 -31.91 37.28
N ARG A 1004 -28.27 -30.66 36.93
CA ARG A 1004 -29.18 -29.78 36.18
C ARG A 1004 -29.30 -30.14 34.70
N GLN A 1005 -28.37 -30.92 34.16
CA GLN A 1005 -28.47 -31.46 32.80
C GLN A 1005 -29.57 -32.52 32.67
N HIS A 1006 -30.03 -33.10 33.79
CA HIS A 1006 -30.92 -34.26 33.85
C HIS A 1006 -32.34 -33.94 34.34
N VAL A 1007 -32.69 -32.66 34.48
CA VAL A 1007 -34.05 -32.26 34.89
C VAL A 1007 -35.11 -32.76 33.89
N GLU A 1008 -36.27 -33.19 34.41
CA GLU A 1008 -37.47 -33.65 33.66
C GLU A 1008 -38.43 -32.51 33.31
#